data_AF-A0A5C1QD54-F1
#
_entry.id   AF-A0A5C1QD54-F1
#
_cell.length_a   1.000
_cell.length_b   1.000
_cell.length_c   1.000
_cell.angle_alpha   90.00
_cell.angle_beta   90.00
_cell.angle_gamma   90.00
#
_symmetry.space_group_name_H-M   'P 1'
#
loop_
_entity.id
_entity.type
_entity.pdbx_description
1 polymer ?
#
loop_
_entity_poly.entity_id
_entity_poly.type
_entity_poly.pdbx_seq_one_letter_code
_entity_poly.pdbx_strand_id
1 'polypeptide(L)'
;MKKLLKNIFSTMLLLFLVTSCGNVLTGSDTEKFVSSDELAVSRSLNSEDDSWIQSSSIYQVYVKAFNDTDGNGIGDLKGVKNKIPYLKSLGVKTIWLMPVFEADSYHGYNTNNYYQVRGDYGNNQDLKDLVDEAHNNGMKLILDLVVNHTGYNVSYFNDYSKTDWYCWQNPDLNYGNDSTWSSIQNWETPWGGGSVMQWDTKLNRGNFYSVFGYDMPDLNYRNPEVVSEVKNIMKFWVETADVDGFRCDAARYLVEEGQGVQKDLDATHSLWKEFRASLQSVKPSAILLAEAPTETSEQLVGYYGDGDEFNTAFHFGLQYKLVSAFKDGYRQGAMLTDLYDVQGNLPTGSIDTIFLSNHDAFAGQRIGYQMDMNIGKMKGAASLYILLSGIPAVYYAEELGYNNLNGEVGGDDPLRGDINWADVETQENDPSSMLNHYKGLFNIRNSYDALRSGISMFASSYDGSWDSVDQNSDTMAIFREYYGEKILVVHNFSSNDREISVDLESSSLTFSPGEEAYILMGNGVGSQGNTVTDLNKNFYSLGSVPGLTTVVIFFGDIDSYRDVNGKFPTYGTSTVDPGWDSLYLRGTFNSWGTTAMSKVGDVWSVQATFAQGGRFKFDRDGDWQRNYGAGNIENVAVFTGDDIYIPSAGTWTVSLNESTLEYSMSTEPIETYSVSGQILEDDKGLSGVTVSLGSKSTLTDSNGYYSFSNISTGSYVLSPVKSGYIFSPVSQNVNVVDEGIIVSNIIGTFSTTTDLTVHFGEWESATTYSIHPWDGLSGDIVMEYEKLENGIHWWVATIPNAPTHFMFCFNNSNNNWDGGNRSYDSQASEIFIKAWDNTVYTSR
;
A
#
# COMPACT_ATOMS: atom_id res chain seq x y z
N MET A 1 12.06 -53.24 -35.02
CA MET A 1 10.60 -53.51 -35.02
C MET A 1 9.80 -52.69 -33.99
N LYS A 2 10.19 -52.56 -32.71
CA LYS A 2 9.47 -51.68 -31.74
C LYS A 2 9.55 -50.16 -32.01
N LYS A 3 10.48 -49.69 -32.85
CA LYS A 3 10.55 -48.29 -33.33
C LYS A 3 9.73 -48.00 -34.60
N LEU A 4 9.25 -49.03 -35.32
CA LEU A 4 8.40 -48.84 -36.52
C LEU A 4 6.90 -48.86 -36.20
N LEU A 5 6.49 -49.41 -35.05
CA LEU A 5 5.09 -49.49 -34.61
C LEU A 5 4.60 -48.22 -33.88
N LYS A 6 5.51 -47.39 -33.32
CA LYS A 6 5.14 -46.14 -32.65
C LYS A 6 4.75 -45.01 -33.62
N ASN A 7 5.28 -45.03 -34.86
CA ASN A 7 4.99 -44.01 -35.88
C ASN A 7 3.78 -44.34 -36.77
N ILE A 8 3.17 -45.53 -36.64
CA ILE A 8 1.93 -45.88 -37.36
C ILE A 8 0.69 -45.58 -36.49
N PHE A 9 0.81 -45.63 -35.16
CA PHE A 9 -0.27 -45.24 -34.24
C PHE A 9 -0.44 -43.71 -34.11
N SER A 10 0.62 -42.93 -34.29
CA SER A 10 0.55 -41.46 -34.20
C SER A 10 -0.05 -40.79 -35.44
N THR A 11 -0.15 -41.51 -36.57
CA THR A 11 -0.64 -40.96 -37.85
C THR A 11 -2.07 -41.44 -38.18
N MET A 12 -2.57 -42.49 -37.53
CA MET A 12 -3.96 -42.95 -37.69
C MET A 12 -4.96 -42.32 -36.70
N LEU A 13 -4.49 -41.71 -35.60
CA LEU A 13 -5.37 -40.94 -34.69
C LEU A 13 -5.67 -39.52 -35.22
N LEU A 14 -4.88 -39.03 -36.17
CA LEU A 14 -5.08 -37.74 -36.83
C LEU A 14 -6.09 -37.77 -38.00
N LEU A 15 -6.60 -38.97 -38.38
CA LEU A 15 -7.53 -39.12 -39.50
C LEU A 15 -8.98 -39.50 -39.10
N PHE A 16 -9.29 -39.60 -37.80
CA PHE A 16 -10.66 -39.88 -37.31
C PHE A 16 -11.28 -38.76 -36.47
N LEU A 17 -10.64 -37.59 -36.37
CA LEU A 17 -11.22 -36.38 -35.74
C LEU A 17 -11.56 -35.27 -36.76
N VAL A 18 -11.43 -35.54 -38.06
CA VAL A 18 -11.93 -34.67 -39.13
C VAL A 18 -13.20 -35.29 -39.71
N THR A 19 -14.28 -35.29 -38.94
CA THR A 19 -15.69 -35.39 -39.41
C THR A 19 -16.65 -35.19 -38.22
N SER A 20 -16.55 -34.04 -37.58
CA SER A 20 -17.72 -33.40 -36.97
C SER A 20 -17.62 -31.87 -37.08
N CYS A 21 -17.23 -31.39 -38.26
CA CYS A 21 -17.60 -30.04 -38.67
C CYS A 21 -19.05 -30.09 -39.13
N GLY A 22 -19.93 -29.35 -38.47
CA GLY A 22 -21.31 -29.24 -38.93
C GLY A 22 -22.32 -28.63 -37.98
N ASN A 23 -21.91 -27.76 -37.04
CA ASN A 23 -22.77 -26.66 -36.65
C ASN A 23 -21.96 -25.38 -36.81
N VAL A 24 -22.23 -24.73 -37.93
CA VAL A 24 -21.82 -23.36 -38.19
C VAL A 24 -22.45 -22.51 -37.08
N LEU A 25 -21.63 -21.97 -36.19
CA LEU A 25 -22.04 -20.91 -35.26
C LEU A 25 -22.27 -19.65 -36.10
N THR A 26 -23.47 -19.53 -36.65
CA THR A 26 -24.05 -18.24 -37.06
C THR A 26 -24.92 -17.75 -35.92
N GLY A 27 -24.34 -16.95 -35.04
CA GLY A 27 -25.00 -16.32 -33.90
C GLY A 27 -23.94 -15.56 -33.10
N SER A 28 -24.23 -14.31 -32.76
CA SER A 28 -23.35 -13.38 -32.06
C SER A 28 -22.92 -13.89 -30.68
N ASP A 29 -21.62 -14.16 -30.49
CA ASP A 29 -20.98 -14.49 -29.19
C ASP A 29 -20.85 -13.26 -28.25
N THR A 30 -21.79 -12.31 -28.33
CA THR A 30 -21.88 -11.16 -27.41
C THR A 30 -22.63 -11.48 -26.12
N GLU A 31 -23.13 -12.70 -25.94
CA GLU A 31 -23.91 -13.13 -24.75
C GLU A 31 -23.06 -13.79 -23.64
N LYS A 32 -21.73 -13.75 -23.72
CA LYS A 32 -20.86 -14.20 -22.61
C LYS A 32 -20.69 -13.18 -21.47
N PHE A 33 -21.27 -11.99 -21.62
CA PHE A 33 -21.14 -10.91 -20.64
C PHE A 33 -22.40 -10.87 -19.77
N VAL A 34 -22.27 -11.28 -18.51
CA VAL A 34 -23.30 -11.02 -17.50
C VAL A 34 -23.43 -9.50 -17.35
N SER A 35 -24.65 -8.99 -17.32
CA SER A 35 -24.88 -7.54 -17.23
C SER A 35 -24.26 -6.96 -15.96
N SER A 36 -23.74 -5.72 -16.03
CA SER A 36 -23.17 -4.99 -14.89
C SER A 36 -24.09 -4.98 -13.68
N ASP A 37 -25.41 -4.93 -13.91
CA ASP A 37 -26.43 -4.89 -12.86
C ASP A 37 -26.54 -6.22 -12.09
N GLU A 38 -26.31 -7.38 -12.72
CA GLU A 38 -26.34 -8.68 -12.02
C GLU A 38 -25.05 -8.95 -11.22
N LEU A 39 -23.89 -8.48 -11.71
CA LEU A 39 -22.59 -8.62 -11.03
C LEU A 39 -22.36 -7.56 -9.92
N ALA A 40 -22.91 -6.35 -10.07
CA ALA A 40 -22.84 -5.32 -9.03
C ALA A 40 -23.75 -5.67 -7.84
N VAL A 41 -24.91 -6.30 -8.09
CA VAL A 41 -25.83 -6.77 -7.05
C VAL A 41 -25.25 -7.96 -6.27
N SER A 42 -24.51 -8.88 -6.93
CA SER A 42 -23.84 -9.99 -6.24
C SER A 42 -22.68 -9.57 -5.34
N ARG A 43 -22.21 -8.31 -5.43
CA ARG A 43 -21.19 -7.73 -4.54
C ARG A 43 -21.77 -6.75 -3.50
N SER A 44 -23.09 -6.57 -3.45
CA SER A 44 -23.74 -5.72 -2.44
C SER A 44 -23.60 -6.33 -1.04
N LEU A 45 -23.17 -5.50 -0.09
CA LEU A 45 -22.78 -5.87 1.28
C LEU A 45 -23.98 -6.38 2.11
N ASN A 46 -23.75 -7.42 2.91
CA ASN A 46 -24.72 -7.92 3.91
C ASN A 46 -24.35 -7.56 5.37
N SER A 47 -23.28 -6.82 5.64
CA SER A 47 -22.99 -6.26 6.99
C SER A 47 -21.87 -5.20 6.96
N GLU A 48 -21.81 -4.36 8.01
CA GLU A 48 -20.76 -3.35 8.24
C GLU A 48 -19.35 -3.98 8.45
N ASP A 49 -19.27 -5.28 8.79
CA ASP A 49 -18.04 -5.99 9.20
C ASP A 49 -17.19 -6.54 8.03
N ASP A 50 -17.78 -6.83 6.85
CA ASP A 50 -17.07 -7.33 5.64
C ASP A 50 -16.48 -6.18 4.77
N SER A 51 -16.53 -4.95 5.26
CA SER A 51 -16.32 -3.73 4.46
C SER A 51 -14.86 -3.40 4.13
N TRP A 52 -13.90 -3.77 4.99
CA TRP A 52 -12.52 -3.30 4.84
C TRP A 52 -11.73 -4.04 3.77
N ILE A 53 -12.00 -5.33 3.56
CA ILE A 53 -11.24 -6.20 2.64
C ILE A 53 -11.34 -5.74 1.18
N GLN A 54 -12.52 -5.24 0.75
CA GLN A 54 -12.73 -4.75 -0.62
C GLN A 54 -11.89 -3.49 -0.93
N SER A 55 -11.59 -2.69 0.10
CA SER A 55 -10.75 -1.49 -0.01
C SER A 55 -9.27 -1.74 0.27
N SER A 56 -8.89 -2.99 0.54
CA SER A 56 -7.57 -3.36 1.02
C SER A 56 -6.50 -3.33 -0.06
N SER A 57 -5.26 -3.21 0.40
CA SER A 57 -4.02 -3.44 -0.33
C SER A 57 -3.02 -4.00 0.67
N ILE A 58 -2.33 -5.09 0.30
CA ILE A 58 -1.46 -5.84 1.20
C ILE A 58 -0.01 -5.46 0.93
N TYR A 59 0.78 -5.32 2.00
CA TYR A 59 2.22 -5.19 1.96
C TYR A 59 2.86 -6.33 2.76
N GLN A 60 3.53 -7.25 2.06
CA GLN A 60 4.18 -8.41 2.66
C GLN A 60 5.54 -8.00 3.22
N VAL A 61 5.72 -8.18 4.53
CA VAL A 61 6.93 -7.83 5.28
C VAL A 61 7.66 -9.07 5.74
N TYR A 62 8.95 -9.13 5.43
CA TYR A 62 9.88 -10.04 6.06
C TYR A 62 10.62 -9.33 7.19
N VAL A 63 10.18 -9.53 8.44
CA VAL A 63 10.63 -8.76 9.62
C VAL A 63 12.15 -8.66 9.73
N LYS A 64 12.84 -9.80 9.59
CA LYS A 64 14.31 -9.90 9.65
C LYS A 64 15.05 -8.97 8.70
N ALA A 65 14.49 -8.73 7.52
CA ALA A 65 15.14 -7.95 6.47
C ALA A 65 14.57 -6.52 6.36
N PHE A 66 13.65 -6.15 7.26
CA PHE A 66 12.89 -4.91 7.12
C PHE A 66 13.49 -3.74 7.87
N ASN A 67 13.64 -3.79 9.20
CA ASN A 67 14.26 -2.69 9.94
C ASN A 67 14.78 -3.16 11.30
N ASP A 68 16.07 -3.00 11.54
CA ASP A 68 16.76 -3.36 12.80
C ASP A 68 16.81 -2.14 13.73
N THR A 69 16.34 -2.29 14.97
CA THR A 69 16.31 -1.20 15.96
C THR A 69 17.33 -1.34 17.09
N ASP A 70 17.98 -2.50 17.24
CA ASP A 70 18.95 -2.75 18.31
C ASP A 70 20.40 -2.94 17.79
N GLY A 71 20.58 -2.96 16.47
CA GLY A 71 21.87 -3.03 15.80
C GLY A 71 22.46 -4.45 15.76
N ASN A 72 21.66 -5.49 15.99
CA ASN A 72 22.12 -6.88 15.99
C ASN A 72 22.22 -7.51 14.57
N GLY A 73 21.79 -6.78 13.53
CA GLY A 73 21.77 -7.21 12.12
C GLY A 73 20.52 -8.01 11.73
N ILE A 74 19.48 -8.04 12.56
CA ILE A 74 18.20 -8.71 12.34
C ILE A 74 17.11 -7.68 12.60
N GLY A 75 16.26 -7.45 11.60
CA GLY A 75 15.07 -6.63 11.77
C GLY A 75 14.09 -7.20 12.78
N ASP A 76 13.37 -6.32 13.47
CA ASP A 76 12.51 -6.66 14.60
C ASP A 76 11.13 -6.00 14.51
N LEU A 77 10.19 -6.42 15.37
CA LEU A 77 8.80 -5.91 15.32
C LEU A 77 8.69 -4.42 15.66
N LYS A 78 9.57 -3.88 16.51
CA LYS A 78 9.63 -2.44 16.78
C LYS A 78 10.10 -1.69 15.54
N GLY A 79 10.98 -2.30 14.77
CA GLY A 79 11.44 -1.80 13.48
C GLY A 79 10.31 -1.70 12.47
N VAL A 80 9.47 -2.73 12.35
CA VAL A 80 8.26 -2.66 11.51
C VAL A 80 7.33 -1.54 12.00
N LYS A 81 7.13 -1.46 13.33
CA LYS A 81 6.28 -0.43 13.96
C LYS A 81 6.75 0.99 13.63
N ASN A 82 8.05 1.25 13.73
CA ASN A 82 8.67 2.54 13.41
C ASN A 82 8.49 2.96 11.93
N LYS A 83 8.11 2.02 11.05
CA LYS A 83 7.94 2.24 9.61
C LYS A 83 6.48 2.23 9.17
N ILE A 84 5.52 2.14 10.09
CA ILE A 84 4.10 2.36 9.77
C ILE A 84 3.86 3.71 9.07
N PRO A 85 4.49 4.84 9.47
CA PRO A 85 4.35 6.09 8.72
C PRO A 85 4.79 5.99 7.25
N TYR A 86 5.86 5.23 6.97
CA TYR A 86 6.31 4.97 5.60
C TYR A 86 5.26 4.17 4.82
N LEU A 87 4.77 3.07 5.38
CA LEU A 87 3.75 2.22 4.75
C LEU A 87 2.43 2.98 4.51
N LYS A 88 2.01 3.82 5.47
CA LYS A 88 0.87 4.72 5.32
C LYS A 88 1.09 5.71 4.18
N SER A 89 2.29 6.29 4.08
CA SER A 89 2.64 7.22 2.99
C SER A 89 2.72 6.54 1.62
N LEU A 90 3.05 5.24 1.59
CA LEU A 90 3.01 4.43 0.37
C LEU A 90 1.56 4.23 -0.10
N GLY A 91 0.59 4.27 0.82
CA GLY A 91 -0.83 4.11 0.55
C GLY A 91 -1.34 2.67 0.67
N VAL A 92 -0.54 1.76 1.25
CA VAL A 92 -1.00 0.40 1.55
C VAL A 92 -1.91 0.39 2.78
N LYS A 93 -2.83 -0.59 2.86
CA LYS A 93 -3.86 -0.65 3.92
C LYS A 93 -3.69 -1.80 4.89
N THR A 94 -2.98 -2.86 4.49
CA THR A 94 -2.83 -4.08 5.28
C THR A 94 -1.39 -4.56 5.27
N ILE A 95 -0.88 -4.92 6.43
CA ILE A 95 0.44 -5.51 6.62
C ILE A 95 0.25 -7.02 6.73
N TRP A 96 0.95 -7.79 5.91
CA TRP A 96 1.09 -9.23 6.09
C TRP A 96 2.51 -9.52 6.57
N LEU A 97 2.64 -10.05 7.78
CA LEU A 97 3.92 -10.52 8.29
C LEU A 97 4.17 -11.96 7.84
N MET A 98 5.32 -12.21 7.22
CA MET A 98 5.89 -13.57 7.14
C MET A 98 5.98 -14.20 8.55
N PRO A 99 6.16 -15.54 8.68
CA PRO A 99 6.08 -16.21 9.98
C PRO A 99 6.93 -15.55 11.09
N VAL A 100 6.27 -15.15 12.17
CA VAL A 100 6.88 -14.45 13.32
C VAL A 100 7.01 -15.32 14.56
N PHE A 101 6.55 -16.57 14.50
CA PHE A 101 6.58 -17.50 15.63
C PHE A 101 7.95 -18.17 15.77
N GLU A 102 8.25 -18.68 16.97
CA GLU A 102 9.46 -19.45 17.24
C GLU A 102 9.64 -20.57 16.22
N ALA A 103 10.81 -20.65 15.61
CA ALA A 103 11.16 -21.60 14.56
C ALA A 103 12.68 -21.76 14.47
N ASP A 104 13.16 -22.93 14.04
CA ASP A 104 14.60 -23.16 13.87
C ASP A 104 15.16 -22.52 12.60
N SER A 105 14.32 -22.42 11.57
CA SER A 105 14.72 -21.79 10.32
C SER A 105 14.78 -20.27 10.46
N TYR A 106 15.59 -19.69 9.60
CA TYR A 106 15.66 -18.24 9.47
C TYR A 106 14.38 -17.66 8.83
N HIS A 107 13.62 -18.46 8.04
CA HIS A 107 12.40 -18.03 7.33
C HIS A 107 11.10 -18.27 8.10
N GLY A 108 11.09 -19.19 9.08
CA GLY A 108 10.01 -19.35 10.06
C GLY A 108 8.92 -20.39 9.76
N TYR A 109 8.86 -20.93 8.54
CA TYR A 109 7.86 -21.93 8.12
C TYR A 109 7.95 -23.30 8.82
N ASN A 110 8.98 -23.57 9.62
CA ASN A 110 9.05 -24.76 10.47
C ASN A 110 8.75 -24.39 11.94
N THR A 111 7.52 -23.94 12.21
CA THR A 111 7.11 -23.36 13.50
C THR A 111 7.20 -24.35 14.67
N ASN A 112 7.89 -23.96 15.73
CA ASN A 112 8.13 -24.73 16.95
C ASN A 112 7.28 -24.27 18.17
N ASN A 113 6.75 -23.04 18.16
CA ASN A 113 5.78 -22.59 19.16
C ASN A 113 4.85 -21.50 18.61
N TYR A 114 3.60 -21.87 18.34
CA TYR A 114 2.58 -20.98 17.77
C TYR A 114 2.09 -19.86 18.70
N TYR A 115 2.35 -19.94 20.00
CA TYR A 115 1.88 -18.97 21.00
C TYR A 115 2.96 -17.96 21.40
N GLN A 116 4.11 -17.99 20.74
CA GLN A 116 5.27 -17.18 21.10
C GLN A 116 5.93 -16.60 19.86
N VAL A 117 6.05 -15.27 19.84
CA VAL A 117 6.91 -14.55 18.89
C VAL A 117 8.36 -14.97 19.12
N ARG A 118 9.10 -15.20 18.04
CA ARG A 118 10.51 -15.56 18.11
C ARG A 118 11.36 -14.47 18.77
N GLY A 119 12.24 -14.88 19.69
CA GLY A 119 12.99 -13.95 20.53
C GLY A 119 13.90 -12.95 19.80
N ASP A 120 14.36 -13.29 18.59
CA ASP A 120 15.14 -12.41 17.71
C ASP A 120 14.29 -11.31 17.03
N TYR A 121 12.96 -11.42 17.02
CA TYR A 121 12.05 -10.37 16.54
C TYR A 121 11.44 -9.53 17.67
N GLY A 122 11.57 -9.98 18.93
CA GLY A 122 10.97 -9.34 20.10
C GLY A 122 10.15 -10.33 20.93
N ASN A 123 8.94 -9.93 21.33
CA ASN A 123 8.03 -10.76 22.12
C ASN A 123 6.55 -10.49 21.75
N ASN A 124 5.62 -11.20 22.39
CA ASN A 124 4.19 -11.07 22.10
C ASN A 124 3.64 -9.65 22.36
N GLN A 125 4.18 -8.92 23.34
CA GLN A 125 3.78 -7.53 23.59
C GLN A 125 4.25 -6.61 22.45
N ASP A 126 5.45 -6.82 21.90
CA ASP A 126 5.92 -6.04 20.75
C ASP A 126 5.03 -6.26 19.51
N LEU A 127 4.52 -7.49 19.33
CA LEU A 127 3.55 -7.76 18.26
C LEU A 127 2.21 -7.06 18.51
N LYS A 128 1.69 -7.11 19.74
CA LYS A 128 0.48 -6.37 20.09
C LYS A 128 0.65 -4.87 19.86
N ASP A 129 1.77 -4.30 20.31
CA ASP A 129 2.07 -2.88 20.11
C ASP A 129 2.14 -2.50 18.62
N LEU A 130 2.62 -3.41 17.76
CA LEU A 130 2.64 -3.21 16.32
C LEU A 130 1.22 -3.24 15.73
N VAL A 131 0.36 -4.16 16.17
CA VAL A 131 -1.04 -4.21 15.75
C VAL A 131 -1.77 -2.94 16.17
N ASP A 132 -1.63 -2.52 17.43
CA ASP A 132 -2.25 -1.29 17.95
C ASP A 132 -1.80 -0.06 17.13
N GLU A 133 -0.52 0.05 16.79
CA GLU A 133 0.01 1.15 15.96
C GLU A 133 -0.53 1.12 14.52
N ALA A 134 -0.69 -0.07 13.94
CA ALA A 134 -1.28 -0.22 12.61
C ALA A 134 -2.75 0.25 12.62
N HIS A 135 -3.52 -0.17 13.62
CA HIS A 135 -4.91 0.25 13.80
C HIS A 135 -5.05 1.75 14.02
N ASN A 136 -4.18 2.36 14.83
CA ASN A 136 -4.15 3.82 15.05
C ASN A 136 -3.88 4.60 13.75
N ASN A 137 -3.33 3.95 12.72
CA ASN A 137 -3.07 4.54 11.42
C ASN A 137 -4.08 4.12 10.34
N GLY A 138 -5.19 3.48 10.72
CA GLY A 138 -6.23 3.02 9.81
C GLY A 138 -5.78 1.85 8.93
N MET A 139 -4.77 1.09 9.39
CA MET A 139 -4.24 -0.09 8.71
C MET A 139 -4.64 -1.36 9.44
N LYS A 140 -4.55 -2.50 8.74
CA LYS A 140 -4.81 -3.84 9.27
C LYS A 140 -3.54 -4.67 9.31
N LEU A 141 -3.50 -5.71 10.15
CA LEU A 141 -2.36 -6.63 10.25
C LEU A 141 -2.83 -8.08 10.28
N ILE A 142 -2.30 -8.88 9.35
CA ILE A 142 -2.52 -10.33 9.30
C ILE A 142 -1.20 -11.08 9.52
N LEU A 143 -1.29 -12.26 10.14
CA LEU A 143 -0.14 -13.13 10.41
C LEU A 143 -0.09 -14.31 9.44
N ASP A 144 1.10 -14.86 9.23
CA ASP A 144 1.25 -16.16 8.58
C ASP A 144 0.83 -17.30 9.52
N LEU A 145 -0.09 -18.16 9.06
CA LEU A 145 -0.58 -19.33 9.77
C LEU A 145 -0.08 -20.60 9.08
N VAL A 146 1.01 -21.13 9.61
CA VAL A 146 1.69 -22.33 9.09
C VAL A 146 1.17 -23.58 9.81
N VAL A 147 0.05 -24.12 9.36
CA VAL A 147 -0.67 -25.20 10.06
C VAL A 147 -0.84 -26.47 9.23
N ASN A 148 -0.38 -26.52 7.99
CA ASN A 148 -0.27 -27.79 7.28
C ASN A 148 0.72 -28.73 7.99
N HIS A 149 1.84 -28.17 8.41
CA HIS A 149 2.94 -28.84 9.07
C HIS A 149 3.44 -28.00 10.27
N THR A 150 4.27 -28.63 11.09
CA THR A 150 4.99 -27.97 12.20
C THR A 150 6.50 -28.05 11.97
N GLY A 151 7.31 -27.41 12.80
CA GLY A 151 8.74 -27.67 12.84
C GLY A 151 9.08 -29.02 13.49
N TYR A 152 10.10 -29.71 12.98
CA TYR A 152 10.54 -31.00 13.52
C TYR A 152 10.97 -30.96 15.00
N ASN A 153 11.32 -29.77 15.52
CA ASN A 153 11.67 -29.57 16.93
C ASN A 153 10.52 -29.09 17.81
N VAL A 154 9.31 -28.92 17.28
CA VAL A 154 8.11 -28.56 18.06
C VAL A 154 7.89 -29.56 19.19
N SER A 155 7.36 -29.10 20.32
CA SER A 155 7.09 -29.96 21.47
C SER A 155 6.13 -31.11 21.15
N TYR A 156 5.18 -30.89 20.22
CA TYR A 156 4.17 -31.88 19.83
C TYR A 156 4.78 -33.11 19.17
N PHE A 157 5.66 -32.92 18.16
CA PHE A 157 6.32 -34.03 17.46
C PHE A 157 7.20 -34.87 18.39
N ASN A 158 7.78 -34.24 19.41
CA ASN A 158 8.67 -34.89 20.38
C ASN A 158 7.94 -35.52 21.59
N ASP A 159 6.61 -35.47 21.60
CA ASP A 159 5.76 -36.05 22.64
C ASP A 159 5.16 -37.37 22.16
N TYR A 160 5.51 -38.48 22.81
CA TYR A 160 4.95 -39.80 22.48
C TYR A 160 3.43 -39.84 22.58
N SER A 161 2.83 -39.05 23.49
CA SER A 161 1.37 -39.00 23.66
C SER A 161 0.64 -38.29 22.52
N LYS A 162 1.37 -37.55 21.66
CA LYS A 162 0.86 -36.86 20.47
C LYS A 162 1.40 -37.47 19.19
N THR A 163 1.81 -38.74 19.23
CA THR A 163 2.32 -39.40 18.01
C THR A 163 1.27 -39.37 16.90
N ASP A 164 0.00 -39.58 17.22
CA ASP A 164 -1.13 -39.58 16.28
C ASP A 164 -1.59 -38.18 15.83
N TRP A 165 -0.94 -37.11 16.30
CA TRP A 165 -1.08 -35.76 15.75
C TRP A 165 -0.35 -35.60 14.40
N TYR A 166 0.45 -36.60 14.00
CA TYR A 166 1.21 -36.62 12.75
C TYR A 166 0.85 -37.84 11.92
N CYS A 167 1.20 -37.79 10.64
CA CYS A 167 0.88 -38.81 9.67
C CYS A 167 2.03 -39.83 9.54
N TRP A 168 1.77 -41.11 9.80
CA TRP A 168 2.78 -42.17 9.85
C TRP A 168 2.50 -43.30 8.87
N GLN A 169 3.55 -43.83 8.25
CA GLN A 169 3.44 -45.01 7.39
C GLN A 169 2.93 -46.26 8.15
N ASN A 170 3.24 -46.36 9.45
CA ASN A 170 2.71 -47.40 10.32
C ASN A 170 1.29 -47.03 10.78
N PRO A 171 0.23 -47.79 10.38
CA PRO A 171 -1.14 -47.48 10.74
C PRO A 171 -1.38 -47.36 12.25
N ASP A 172 -0.71 -48.18 13.06
CA ASP A 172 -0.88 -48.23 14.52
C ASP A 172 -0.44 -46.93 15.24
N LEU A 173 0.26 -46.04 14.52
CA LEU A 173 0.70 -44.74 15.05
C LEU A 173 -0.24 -43.59 14.66
N ASN A 174 -1.20 -43.83 13.76
CA ASN A 174 -2.16 -42.82 13.32
C ASN A 174 -3.42 -42.84 14.16
N TYR A 175 -4.10 -41.69 14.21
CA TYR A 175 -5.40 -41.58 14.86
C TYR A 175 -6.38 -42.58 14.26
N GLY A 176 -7.00 -43.42 15.11
CA GLY A 176 -7.94 -44.45 14.68
C GLY A 176 -7.32 -45.68 14.00
N ASN A 177 -6.00 -45.88 14.07
CA ASN A 177 -5.28 -46.94 13.36
C ASN A 177 -5.46 -46.89 11.82
N ASP A 178 -5.39 -45.69 11.25
CA ASP A 178 -5.67 -45.46 9.83
C ASP A 178 -4.65 -46.14 8.90
N SER A 179 -5.14 -47.08 8.10
CA SER A 179 -4.34 -47.85 7.13
C SER A 179 -4.01 -47.11 5.83
N THR A 180 -4.60 -45.93 5.59
CA THR A 180 -4.40 -45.15 4.34
C THR A 180 -2.91 -44.96 4.04
N TRP A 181 -2.13 -44.65 5.07
CA TRP A 181 -0.70 -44.38 5.02
C TRP A 181 0.18 -45.59 4.69
N SER A 182 -0.34 -46.81 4.77
CA SER A 182 0.41 -48.04 4.44
C SER A 182 0.55 -48.31 2.94
N SER A 183 -0.21 -47.59 2.10
CA SER A 183 -0.31 -47.84 0.65
C SER A 183 -0.02 -46.62 -0.23
N ILE A 184 0.66 -45.61 0.33
CA ILE A 184 1.08 -44.39 -0.37
C ILE A 184 1.96 -44.71 -1.59
N GLN A 185 1.42 -44.46 -2.78
CA GLN A 185 2.14 -44.55 -4.05
C GLN A 185 1.92 -43.25 -4.81
N ASN A 186 2.94 -42.81 -5.55
CA ASN A 186 2.92 -41.62 -6.41
C ASN A 186 2.63 -40.31 -5.66
N TRP A 187 3.00 -40.23 -4.39
CA TRP A 187 2.98 -38.98 -3.65
C TRP A 187 4.29 -38.23 -3.87
N GLU A 188 4.20 -36.93 -4.12
CA GLU A 188 5.33 -36.10 -4.51
C GLU A 188 5.35 -34.80 -3.71
N THR A 189 6.56 -34.26 -3.54
CA THR A 189 6.75 -32.90 -3.03
C THR A 189 6.25 -31.89 -4.07
N PRO A 190 5.83 -30.67 -3.70
CA PRO A 190 5.30 -29.68 -4.65
C PRO A 190 6.26 -29.31 -5.79
N TRP A 191 7.57 -29.42 -5.54
CA TRP A 191 8.64 -29.10 -6.49
C TRP A 191 8.96 -30.22 -7.49
N GLY A 192 8.33 -31.38 -7.34
CA GLY A 192 8.60 -32.59 -8.12
C GLY A 192 9.91 -33.29 -7.72
N GLY A 193 9.84 -34.59 -7.46
CA GLY A 193 11.00 -35.40 -7.07
C GLY A 193 11.43 -35.20 -5.61
N GLY A 194 11.54 -36.30 -4.87
CA GLY A 194 11.81 -36.29 -3.43
C GLY A 194 10.98 -37.34 -2.72
N SER A 195 11.39 -37.74 -1.52
CA SER A 195 10.56 -38.62 -0.68
C SER A 195 9.68 -37.75 0.21
N VAL A 196 8.37 -37.91 0.13
CA VAL A 196 7.44 -37.34 1.11
C VAL A 196 7.41 -38.14 2.42
N MET A 197 8.08 -39.30 2.46
CA MET A 197 8.24 -40.10 3.67
C MET A 197 9.64 -39.93 4.23
N GLN A 198 9.69 -39.65 5.53
CA GLN A 198 10.90 -39.26 6.25
C GLN A 198 11.05 -40.15 7.49
N TRP A 199 12.27 -40.56 7.81
CA TRP A 199 12.52 -41.40 8.99
C TRP A 199 12.62 -40.53 10.25
N ASP A 200 11.85 -40.85 11.29
CA ASP A 200 11.99 -40.21 12.61
C ASP A 200 13.30 -40.62 13.28
N THR A 201 14.30 -39.75 13.18
CA THR A 201 15.63 -39.98 13.76
C THR A 201 15.69 -39.72 15.27
N LYS A 202 14.67 -39.07 15.86
CA LYS A 202 14.68 -38.67 17.27
C LYS A 202 14.12 -39.74 18.18
N LEU A 203 12.90 -40.20 17.87
CA LEU A 203 12.17 -41.16 18.71
C LEU A 203 12.12 -42.55 18.07
N ASN A 204 12.67 -42.71 16.86
CA ASN A 204 12.73 -43.98 16.12
C ASN A 204 11.36 -44.67 15.98
N ARG A 205 10.30 -43.88 15.76
CA ARG A 205 8.93 -44.41 15.63
C ARG A 205 8.64 -45.01 14.26
N GLY A 206 9.37 -44.60 13.21
CA GLY A 206 9.19 -45.08 11.85
C GLY A 206 9.23 -43.95 10.83
N ASN A 207 8.64 -44.18 9.66
CA ASN A 207 8.50 -43.15 8.65
C ASN A 207 7.25 -42.28 8.90
N PHE A 208 7.42 -40.96 8.91
CA PHE A 208 6.35 -39.98 8.94
C PHE A 208 6.23 -39.26 7.58
N TYR A 209 5.06 -38.72 7.31
CA TYR A 209 4.78 -37.92 6.13
C TYR A 209 5.20 -36.47 6.32
N SER A 210 5.83 -35.94 5.28
CA SER A 210 6.28 -34.57 5.18
C SER A 210 6.34 -34.16 3.71
N VAL A 211 5.39 -33.34 3.27
CA VAL A 211 5.23 -32.90 1.88
C VAL A 211 6.26 -31.85 1.49
N PHE A 212 6.73 -31.03 2.45
CA PHE A 212 7.69 -29.95 2.24
C PHE A 212 9.13 -30.30 2.62
N GLY A 213 9.37 -31.44 3.26
CA GLY A 213 10.70 -31.94 3.56
C GLY A 213 10.94 -32.18 5.05
N TYR A 214 11.99 -32.96 5.34
CA TYR A 214 12.25 -33.56 6.65
C TYR A 214 12.00 -32.70 7.90
N ASP A 215 12.29 -31.40 7.85
CA ASP A 215 12.14 -30.49 8.99
C ASP A 215 10.70 -29.97 9.21
N MET A 216 9.76 -30.39 8.36
CA MET A 216 8.36 -29.96 8.32
C MET A 216 7.39 -31.17 8.36
N PRO A 217 7.28 -31.91 9.49
CA PRO A 217 6.30 -32.99 9.64
C PRO A 217 4.85 -32.47 9.55
N ASP A 218 4.04 -33.11 8.71
CA ASP A 218 2.63 -32.76 8.47
C ASP A 218 1.70 -33.19 9.61
N LEU A 219 0.77 -32.31 9.94
CA LEU A 219 -0.26 -32.55 10.95
C LEU A 219 -1.35 -33.49 10.43
N ASN A 220 -1.82 -34.38 11.29
CA ASN A 220 -2.88 -35.32 10.97
C ASN A 220 -4.26 -34.73 11.28
N TYR A 221 -4.90 -34.13 10.29
CA TYR A 221 -6.21 -33.51 10.43
C TYR A 221 -7.38 -34.48 10.62
N ARG A 222 -7.16 -35.80 10.54
CA ARG A 222 -8.13 -36.80 10.99
C ARG A 222 -8.26 -36.84 12.52
N ASN A 223 -7.27 -36.29 13.23
CA ASN A 223 -7.28 -36.19 14.68
C ASN A 223 -8.03 -34.91 15.12
N PRO A 224 -9.16 -35.00 15.85
CA PRO A 224 -9.92 -33.82 16.28
C PRO A 224 -9.17 -32.94 17.29
N GLU A 225 -8.14 -33.46 17.97
CA GLU A 225 -7.28 -32.62 18.84
C GLU A 225 -6.45 -31.64 18.01
N VAL A 226 -5.96 -32.05 16.83
CA VAL A 226 -5.22 -31.17 15.90
C VAL A 226 -6.13 -30.06 15.40
N VAL A 227 -7.36 -30.40 14.97
CA VAL A 227 -8.37 -29.40 14.53
C VAL A 227 -8.68 -28.41 15.65
N SER A 228 -8.80 -28.90 16.89
CA SER A 228 -9.06 -28.04 18.06
C SER A 228 -7.88 -27.12 18.37
N GLU A 229 -6.65 -27.62 18.23
CA GLU A 229 -5.44 -26.85 18.49
C GLU A 229 -5.25 -25.71 17.49
N VAL A 230 -5.47 -25.95 16.19
CA VAL A 230 -5.41 -24.91 15.16
C VAL A 230 -6.42 -23.78 15.45
N LYS A 231 -7.64 -24.13 15.85
CA LYS A 231 -8.63 -23.12 16.29
C LYS A 231 -8.16 -22.33 17.50
N ASN A 232 -7.51 -22.98 18.48
CA ASN A 232 -6.99 -22.29 19.66
C ASN A 232 -5.86 -21.32 19.30
N ILE A 233 -4.96 -21.70 18.38
CA ILE A 233 -3.89 -20.84 17.88
C ILE A 233 -4.48 -19.57 17.25
N MET A 234 -5.46 -19.71 16.36
CA MET A 234 -6.09 -18.57 15.70
C MET A 234 -6.80 -17.64 16.70
N LYS A 235 -7.57 -18.23 17.64
CA LYS A 235 -8.28 -17.47 18.67
C LYS A 235 -7.33 -16.72 19.58
N PHE A 236 -6.24 -17.35 20.00
CA PHE A 236 -5.26 -16.74 20.88
C PHE A 236 -4.75 -15.40 20.33
N TRP A 237 -4.33 -15.35 19.07
CA TRP A 237 -3.78 -14.12 18.50
C TRP A 237 -4.82 -13.04 18.28
N VAL A 238 -6.04 -13.42 17.90
CA VAL A 238 -7.16 -12.47 17.79
C VAL A 238 -7.54 -11.92 19.16
N GLU A 239 -7.62 -12.74 20.21
CA GLU A 239 -8.04 -12.30 21.54
C GLU A 239 -6.95 -11.51 22.29
N THR A 240 -5.67 -11.85 22.07
CA THR A 240 -4.56 -11.28 22.86
C THR A 240 -3.85 -10.12 22.18
N ALA A 241 -3.80 -10.11 20.84
CA ALA A 241 -3.08 -9.11 20.05
C ALA A 241 -3.98 -8.37 19.04
N ASP A 242 -5.27 -8.70 18.96
CA ASP A 242 -6.24 -8.09 18.05
C ASP A 242 -5.86 -8.18 16.55
N VAL A 243 -5.18 -9.25 16.14
CA VAL A 243 -4.83 -9.45 14.72
C VAL A 243 -6.09 -9.50 13.85
N ASP A 244 -5.98 -9.05 12.60
CA ASP A 244 -7.13 -8.90 11.69
C ASP A 244 -7.37 -10.12 10.81
N GLY A 245 -6.58 -11.18 10.97
CA GLY A 245 -6.72 -12.39 10.19
C GLY A 245 -5.40 -13.10 9.94
N PHE A 246 -5.45 -14.05 9.01
CA PHE A 246 -4.31 -14.91 8.71
C PHE A 246 -4.14 -15.14 7.20
N ARG A 247 -2.90 -15.12 6.74
CA ARG A 247 -2.50 -15.79 5.49
C ARG A 247 -2.24 -17.26 5.83
N CYS A 248 -2.96 -18.16 5.20
CA CYS A 248 -2.89 -19.59 5.47
C CYS A 248 -1.92 -20.26 4.50
N ASP A 249 -0.76 -20.67 5.03
CA ASP A 249 0.30 -21.35 4.31
C ASP A 249 -0.15 -22.73 3.81
N ALA A 250 0.29 -23.11 2.61
CA ALA A 250 0.08 -24.43 2.04
C ALA A 250 -1.38 -24.90 2.14
N ALA A 251 -2.34 -23.99 1.93
CA ALA A 251 -3.76 -24.21 2.26
C ALA A 251 -4.36 -25.45 1.59
N ARG A 252 -3.77 -25.89 0.47
CA ARG A 252 -4.25 -27.01 -0.33
C ARG A 252 -4.02 -28.39 0.29
N TYR A 253 -3.10 -28.51 1.25
CA TYR A 253 -2.45 -29.78 1.59
C TYR A 253 -2.93 -30.41 2.92
N LEU A 254 -3.93 -29.85 3.61
CA LEU A 254 -4.30 -30.29 4.97
C LEU A 254 -4.75 -31.75 5.09
N VAL A 255 -5.37 -32.30 4.04
CA VAL A 255 -5.88 -33.68 4.05
C VAL A 255 -5.44 -34.41 2.80
N GLU A 256 -4.99 -35.63 2.99
CA GLU A 256 -4.52 -36.52 1.94
C GLU A 256 -5.32 -37.83 1.92
N GLU A 257 -5.59 -38.35 0.73
CA GLU A 257 -6.32 -39.61 0.54
C GLU A 257 -5.78 -40.40 -0.65
N GLY A 258 -5.91 -41.73 -0.60
CA GLY A 258 -5.62 -42.58 -1.75
C GLY A 258 -4.22 -42.43 -2.36
N GLN A 259 -4.08 -42.80 -3.63
CA GLN A 259 -2.80 -42.79 -4.34
C GLN A 259 -2.63 -41.49 -5.13
N GLY A 260 -1.64 -40.68 -4.73
CA GLY A 260 -1.27 -39.43 -5.39
C GLY A 260 -2.23 -38.26 -5.19
N VAL A 261 -3.17 -38.34 -4.23
CA VAL A 261 -4.17 -37.29 -3.97
C VAL A 261 -3.85 -36.61 -2.64
N GLN A 262 -3.06 -35.54 -2.71
CA GLN A 262 -2.50 -34.82 -1.56
C GLN A 262 -3.00 -33.38 -1.45
N LYS A 263 -3.84 -32.91 -2.38
CA LYS A 263 -4.24 -31.50 -2.45
C LYS A 263 -5.65 -31.29 -3.01
N ASP A 264 -6.31 -30.22 -2.58
CA ASP A 264 -7.67 -29.80 -3.00
C ASP A 264 -8.79 -30.80 -2.68
N LEU A 265 -8.64 -31.59 -1.62
CA LEU A 265 -9.70 -32.53 -1.23
C LEU A 265 -10.88 -31.78 -0.60
N ASP A 266 -12.11 -32.28 -0.81
CA ASP A 266 -13.32 -31.79 -0.15
C ASP A 266 -13.18 -31.72 1.38
N ALA A 267 -12.40 -32.63 1.97
CA ALA A 267 -12.09 -32.64 3.39
C ALA A 267 -11.21 -31.45 3.82
N THR A 268 -10.25 -31.05 2.98
CA THR A 268 -9.45 -29.82 3.19
C THR A 268 -10.34 -28.59 3.17
N HIS A 269 -11.20 -28.47 2.14
CA HIS A 269 -12.18 -27.38 2.05
C HIS A 269 -13.12 -27.32 3.26
N SER A 270 -13.62 -28.49 3.70
CA SER A 270 -14.49 -28.60 4.87
C SER A 270 -13.81 -28.11 6.16
N LEU A 271 -12.51 -28.40 6.34
CA LEU A 271 -11.75 -27.91 7.48
C LEU A 271 -11.54 -26.41 7.43
N TRP A 272 -11.26 -25.82 6.27
CA TRP A 272 -11.12 -24.38 6.14
C TRP A 272 -12.42 -23.64 6.44
N LYS A 273 -13.58 -24.15 6.00
CA LYS A 273 -14.91 -23.64 6.40
C LYS A 273 -15.09 -23.70 7.93
N GLU A 274 -14.66 -24.79 8.54
CA GLU A 274 -14.72 -24.96 10.00
C GLU A 274 -13.79 -23.97 10.75
N PHE A 275 -12.60 -23.72 10.22
CA PHE A 275 -11.66 -22.72 10.75
C PHE A 275 -12.18 -21.30 10.57
N ARG A 276 -12.73 -20.97 9.40
CA ARG A 276 -13.37 -19.68 9.10
C ARG A 276 -14.48 -19.37 10.08
N ALA A 277 -15.43 -20.30 10.25
CA ALA A 277 -16.54 -20.14 11.18
C ALA A 277 -16.06 -20.00 12.63
N SER A 278 -15.06 -20.79 13.04
CA SER A 278 -14.49 -20.70 14.40
C SER A 278 -13.80 -19.36 14.65
N LEU A 279 -13.04 -18.84 13.68
CA LEU A 279 -12.36 -17.55 13.77
C LEU A 279 -13.38 -16.39 13.86
N GLN A 280 -14.33 -16.35 12.94
CA GLN A 280 -15.33 -15.28 12.90
C GLN A 280 -16.33 -15.33 14.06
N SER A 281 -16.48 -16.48 14.72
CA SER A 281 -17.25 -16.53 15.97
C SER A 281 -16.62 -15.73 17.12
N VAL A 282 -15.33 -15.40 17.02
CA VAL A 282 -14.58 -14.58 17.99
C VAL A 282 -14.40 -13.16 17.48
N LYS A 283 -13.96 -12.98 16.23
CA LYS A 283 -13.84 -11.66 15.58
C LYS A 283 -14.50 -11.72 14.19
N PRO A 284 -15.76 -11.26 14.05
CA PRO A 284 -16.50 -11.33 12.79
C PRO A 284 -15.78 -10.72 11.58
N SER A 285 -15.03 -9.64 11.81
CA SER A 285 -14.27 -8.91 10.78
C SER A 285 -12.90 -9.52 10.43
N ALA A 286 -12.46 -10.58 11.12
CA ALA A 286 -11.19 -11.22 10.82
C ALA A 286 -11.26 -11.95 9.47
N ILE A 287 -10.16 -11.98 8.71
CA ILE A 287 -10.11 -12.59 7.36
C ILE A 287 -9.21 -13.82 7.30
N LEU A 288 -9.46 -14.68 6.32
CA LEU A 288 -8.51 -15.70 5.87
C LEU A 288 -8.08 -15.42 4.43
N LEU A 289 -6.77 -15.49 4.17
CA LEU A 289 -6.13 -15.38 2.87
C LEU A 289 -5.46 -16.72 2.51
N ALA A 290 -5.93 -17.40 1.45
CA ALA A 290 -5.36 -18.68 1.05
C ALA A 290 -4.08 -18.51 0.22
N GLU A 291 -3.02 -19.22 0.63
CA GLU A 291 -1.99 -19.63 -0.31
C GLU A 291 -2.37 -20.96 -0.96
N ALA A 292 -2.97 -20.88 -2.14
CA ALA A 292 -3.32 -22.03 -2.96
C ALA A 292 -2.80 -21.81 -4.39
N PRO A 293 -1.61 -22.31 -4.77
CA PRO A 293 -1.08 -22.21 -6.13
C PRO A 293 -1.81 -23.15 -7.09
N THR A 294 -3.10 -22.88 -7.33
CA THR A 294 -4.03 -23.66 -8.16
C THR A 294 -3.68 -23.58 -9.64
N GLU A 295 -4.06 -24.63 -10.38
CA GLU A 295 -3.79 -24.76 -11.80
C GLU A 295 -4.89 -24.16 -12.67
N THR A 296 -6.12 -24.05 -12.15
CA THR A 296 -7.29 -23.53 -12.87
C THR A 296 -8.07 -22.51 -12.04
N SER A 297 -8.82 -21.63 -12.72
CA SER A 297 -9.74 -20.69 -12.08
C SER A 297 -10.84 -21.40 -11.28
N GLU A 298 -11.30 -22.57 -11.71
CA GLU A 298 -12.28 -23.39 -10.98
C GLU A 298 -11.73 -23.86 -9.63
N GLN A 299 -10.48 -24.35 -9.60
CA GLN A 299 -9.83 -24.72 -8.34
C GLN A 299 -9.64 -23.50 -7.44
N LEU A 300 -9.23 -22.35 -7.99
CA LEU A 300 -9.09 -21.11 -7.22
C LEU A 300 -10.43 -20.69 -6.60
N VAL A 301 -11.50 -20.65 -7.40
CA VAL A 301 -12.86 -20.30 -6.95
C VAL A 301 -13.34 -21.29 -5.87
N GLY A 302 -12.96 -22.57 -5.96
CA GLY A 302 -13.30 -23.58 -4.95
C GLY A 302 -12.88 -23.20 -3.53
N TYR A 303 -11.75 -22.51 -3.33
CA TYR A 303 -11.28 -22.07 -2.01
C TYR A 303 -12.12 -20.94 -1.39
N TYR A 304 -13.05 -20.34 -2.12
CA TYR A 304 -13.97 -19.37 -1.56
C TYR A 304 -15.24 -20.03 -1.00
N GLY A 305 -15.47 -21.32 -1.30
CA GLY A 305 -16.69 -22.03 -0.92
C GLY A 305 -17.94 -21.31 -1.43
N ASP A 306 -18.95 -21.19 -0.57
CA ASP A 306 -20.15 -20.39 -0.84
C ASP A 306 -20.02 -18.96 -0.26
N GLY A 307 -18.78 -18.48 -0.09
CA GLY A 307 -18.43 -17.29 0.70
C GLY A 307 -18.14 -17.60 2.17
N ASP A 308 -17.96 -18.87 2.50
CA ASP A 308 -17.84 -19.40 3.86
C ASP A 308 -16.48 -20.08 4.15
N GLU A 309 -15.54 -20.04 3.22
CA GLU A 309 -14.22 -20.68 3.34
C GLU A 309 -13.08 -19.66 3.49
N PHE A 310 -12.55 -19.11 2.39
CA PHE A 310 -11.60 -17.99 2.41
C PHE A 310 -12.26 -16.70 1.92
N ASN A 311 -11.88 -15.56 2.50
CA ASN A 311 -12.32 -14.27 1.96
C ASN A 311 -11.60 -13.91 0.66
N THR A 312 -10.33 -14.34 0.59
CA THR A 312 -9.42 -14.02 -0.50
C THR A 312 -8.41 -15.13 -0.69
N ALA A 313 -7.91 -15.30 -1.92
CA ALA A 313 -6.87 -16.25 -2.27
C ALA A 313 -5.88 -15.61 -3.26
N PHE A 314 -4.62 -16.05 -3.25
CA PHE A 314 -3.63 -15.59 -4.23
C PHE A 314 -3.90 -16.16 -5.62
N HIS A 315 -4.00 -15.30 -6.63
CA HIS A 315 -4.24 -15.69 -8.01
C HIS A 315 -2.95 -16.03 -8.76
N PHE A 316 -2.32 -17.16 -8.43
CA PHE A 316 -1.07 -17.60 -9.05
C PHE A 316 -1.17 -17.76 -10.59
N GLY A 317 -2.31 -18.24 -11.09
CA GLY A 317 -2.56 -18.37 -12.54
C GLY A 317 -2.49 -17.06 -13.30
N LEU A 318 -2.97 -15.96 -12.71
CA LEU A 318 -2.92 -14.61 -13.26
C LEU A 318 -1.54 -13.98 -13.05
N GLN A 319 -0.90 -14.18 -11.89
CA GLN A 319 0.43 -13.64 -11.57
C GLN A 319 1.45 -13.89 -12.68
N TYR A 320 1.58 -15.14 -13.15
CA TYR A 320 2.51 -15.47 -14.24
C TYR A 320 2.21 -14.67 -15.52
N LYS A 321 0.93 -14.48 -15.84
CA LYS A 321 0.49 -13.75 -17.02
C LYS A 321 0.80 -12.26 -16.88
N LEU A 322 0.57 -11.67 -15.70
CA LEU A 322 0.87 -10.26 -15.41
C LEU A 322 2.37 -9.96 -15.58
N VAL A 323 3.22 -10.82 -15.01
CA VAL A 323 4.68 -10.70 -15.17
C VAL A 323 5.09 -10.86 -16.63
N SER A 324 4.56 -11.87 -17.34
CA SER A 324 4.91 -12.10 -18.75
C SER A 324 4.50 -10.94 -19.66
N ALA A 325 3.42 -10.21 -19.34
CA ALA A 325 2.88 -9.17 -20.22
C ALA A 325 3.89 -8.07 -20.53
N PHE A 326 4.54 -7.51 -19.51
CA PHE A 326 5.58 -6.50 -19.70
C PHE A 326 6.96 -7.09 -19.99
N LYS A 327 7.23 -8.31 -19.53
CA LYS A 327 8.47 -9.00 -19.87
C LYS A 327 8.59 -9.24 -21.37
N ASP A 328 7.54 -9.77 -21.98
CA ASP A 328 7.50 -10.19 -23.38
C ASP A 328 6.96 -9.09 -24.32
N GLY A 329 6.34 -8.05 -23.75
CA GLY A 329 5.79 -6.91 -24.49
C GLY A 329 4.39 -7.14 -25.07
N TYR A 330 3.69 -8.18 -24.62
CA TYR A 330 2.31 -8.48 -24.96
C TYR A 330 1.63 -9.32 -23.87
N ARG A 331 0.35 -9.06 -23.59
CA ARG A 331 -0.48 -9.94 -22.76
C ARG A 331 -0.85 -11.22 -23.49
N GLN A 332 -0.96 -12.32 -22.75
CA GLN A 332 -1.51 -13.57 -23.26
C GLN A 332 -3.04 -13.46 -23.41
N GLY A 333 -3.62 -14.13 -24.42
CA GLY A 333 -5.08 -14.14 -24.63
C GLY A 333 -5.86 -14.58 -23.39
N ALA A 334 -5.44 -15.69 -22.78
CA ALA A 334 -6.08 -16.26 -21.60
C ALA A 334 -6.09 -15.35 -20.34
N MET A 335 -5.30 -14.27 -20.30
CA MET A 335 -5.25 -13.37 -19.14
C MET A 335 -6.64 -12.80 -18.80
N LEU A 336 -7.39 -12.39 -19.81
CA LEU A 336 -8.72 -11.81 -19.59
C LEU A 336 -9.76 -12.88 -19.25
N THR A 337 -9.66 -14.05 -19.89
CA THR A 337 -10.53 -15.18 -19.57
C THR A 337 -10.39 -15.58 -18.11
N ASP A 338 -9.16 -15.72 -17.60
CA ASP A 338 -8.95 -16.08 -16.19
C ASP A 338 -9.45 -15.00 -15.24
N LEU A 339 -9.24 -13.73 -15.58
CA LEU A 339 -9.75 -12.61 -14.81
C LEU A 339 -11.29 -12.64 -14.72
N TYR A 340 -11.99 -12.88 -15.84
CA TYR A 340 -13.45 -12.94 -15.87
C TYR A 340 -14.01 -14.21 -15.23
N ASP A 341 -13.36 -15.36 -15.44
CA ASP A 341 -13.78 -16.62 -14.83
C ASP A 341 -13.71 -16.52 -13.31
N VAL A 342 -12.68 -15.88 -12.75
CA VAL A 342 -12.64 -15.63 -11.31
C VAL A 342 -13.66 -14.58 -10.91
N GLN A 343 -13.64 -13.38 -11.52
CA GLN A 343 -14.52 -12.27 -11.12
C GLN A 343 -16.02 -12.63 -11.17
N GLY A 344 -16.44 -13.39 -12.19
CA GLY A 344 -17.83 -13.77 -12.41
C GLY A 344 -18.32 -14.93 -11.52
N ASN A 345 -17.41 -15.69 -10.90
CA ASN A 345 -17.75 -16.85 -10.07
C ASN A 345 -17.39 -16.67 -8.58
N LEU A 346 -16.81 -15.54 -8.18
CA LEU A 346 -16.57 -15.24 -6.76
C LEU A 346 -17.91 -15.07 -6.01
N PRO A 347 -18.05 -15.68 -4.82
CA PRO A 347 -19.21 -15.46 -3.98
C PRO A 347 -19.24 -14.03 -3.40
N THR A 348 -20.41 -13.59 -2.96
CA THR A 348 -20.60 -12.29 -2.30
C THR A 348 -19.69 -12.16 -1.09
N GLY A 349 -19.05 -10.99 -0.92
CA GLY A 349 -18.13 -10.74 0.19
C GLY A 349 -16.69 -11.22 -0.04
N SER A 350 -16.44 -11.94 -1.13
CA SER A 350 -15.09 -12.39 -1.52
C SER A 350 -14.45 -11.48 -2.56
N ILE A 351 -13.12 -11.42 -2.52
CA ILE A 351 -12.32 -10.66 -3.48
C ILE A 351 -10.99 -11.39 -3.71
N ASP A 352 -10.51 -11.36 -4.94
CA ASP A 352 -9.27 -12.01 -5.33
C ASP A 352 -8.02 -11.22 -4.90
N THR A 353 -6.90 -11.89 -4.59
CA THR A 353 -5.61 -11.22 -4.32
C THR A 353 -4.64 -11.40 -5.48
N ILE A 354 -4.18 -10.28 -6.02
CA ILE A 354 -3.31 -10.20 -7.19
C ILE A 354 -1.93 -9.68 -6.78
N PHE A 355 -0.88 -10.25 -7.33
CA PHE A 355 0.50 -9.92 -6.98
C PHE A 355 1.43 -10.17 -8.16
N LEU A 356 2.66 -9.62 -8.09
CA LEU A 356 3.70 -9.86 -9.09
C LEU A 356 4.78 -10.81 -8.57
N SER A 357 5.18 -10.65 -7.31
CA SER A 357 6.19 -11.47 -6.65
C SER A 357 5.88 -11.63 -5.18
N ASN A 358 6.50 -12.62 -4.56
CA ASN A 358 6.46 -12.84 -3.13
C ASN A 358 7.83 -13.36 -2.66
N HIS A 359 7.88 -13.86 -1.44
CA HIS A 359 9.06 -14.44 -0.82
C HIS A 359 9.51 -15.83 -1.33
N ASP A 360 8.82 -16.44 -2.30
CA ASP A 360 9.08 -17.79 -2.78
C ASP A 360 9.50 -17.82 -4.25
N ALA A 361 10.55 -18.58 -4.53
CA ALA A 361 11.12 -18.66 -5.87
C ALA A 361 10.21 -19.35 -6.90
N PHE A 362 9.22 -20.14 -6.46
CA PHE A 362 8.26 -20.74 -7.38
C PHE A 362 7.33 -19.70 -8.02
N ALA A 363 7.08 -18.57 -7.36
CA ALA A 363 6.36 -17.43 -7.92
C ALA A 363 7.26 -16.54 -8.82
N GLY A 364 8.54 -16.87 -8.93
CA GLY A 364 9.53 -16.14 -9.71
C GLY A 364 10.58 -15.44 -8.86
N GLN A 365 11.53 -14.79 -9.52
CA GLN A 365 12.55 -14.00 -8.85
C GLN A 365 12.05 -12.57 -8.53
N ARG A 366 12.86 -11.73 -7.89
CA ARG A 366 12.52 -10.31 -7.69
C ARG A 366 12.16 -9.61 -9.01
N ILE A 367 11.15 -8.73 -9.00
CA ILE A 367 10.63 -8.08 -10.21
C ILE A 367 11.70 -7.28 -10.96
N GLY A 368 12.63 -6.64 -10.26
CA GLY A 368 13.77 -5.99 -10.89
C GLY A 368 14.55 -6.94 -11.81
N TYR A 369 14.82 -8.15 -11.35
CA TYR A 369 15.48 -9.15 -12.18
C TYR A 369 14.59 -9.68 -13.31
N GLN A 370 13.32 -10.00 -13.01
CA GLN A 370 12.40 -10.55 -14.03
C GLN A 370 12.16 -9.60 -15.21
N MET A 371 12.37 -8.29 -14.98
CA MET A 371 12.20 -7.22 -15.97
C MET A 371 13.52 -6.71 -16.57
N ASP A 372 14.63 -7.44 -16.43
CA ASP A 372 15.96 -7.05 -16.92
C ASP A 372 16.42 -5.67 -16.40
N MET A 373 16.01 -5.30 -15.19
CA MET A 373 16.19 -3.96 -14.61
C MET A 373 15.63 -2.81 -15.45
N ASN A 374 14.71 -3.10 -16.38
CA ASN A 374 14.04 -2.08 -17.18
C ASN A 374 12.97 -1.37 -16.36
N ILE A 375 13.21 -0.11 -15.99
CA ILE A 375 12.30 0.68 -15.17
C ILE A 375 10.92 0.87 -15.80
N GLY A 376 10.82 1.01 -17.13
CA GLY A 376 9.55 1.11 -17.84
C GLY A 376 8.71 -0.16 -17.70
N LYS A 377 9.32 -1.33 -17.86
CA LYS A 377 8.65 -2.62 -17.64
C LYS A 377 8.22 -2.82 -16.20
N MET A 378 9.06 -2.44 -15.22
CA MET A 378 8.73 -2.52 -13.80
C MET A 378 7.53 -1.63 -13.45
N LYS A 379 7.55 -0.35 -13.89
CA LYS A 379 6.44 0.59 -13.71
C LYS A 379 5.16 0.11 -14.39
N GLY A 380 5.27 -0.40 -15.61
CA GLY A 380 4.16 -0.97 -16.34
C GLY A 380 3.51 -2.15 -15.61
N ALA A 381 4.33 -3.11 -15.17
CA ALA A 381 3.85 -4.27 -14.41
C ALA A 381 3.17 -3.84 -13.10
N ALA A 382 3.75 -2.89 -12.35
CA ALA A 382 3.14 -2.33 -11.15
C ALA A 382 1.79 -1.68 -11.43
N SER A 383 1.70 -0.88 -12.50
CA SER A 383 0.45 -0.21 -12.89
C SER A 383 -0.64 -1.21 -13.24
N LEU A 384 -0.28 -2.32 -13.89
CA LEU A 384 -1.23 -3.35 -14.29
C LEU A 384 -1.93 -3.97 -13.09
N TYR A 385 -1.20 -4.57 -12.16
CA TYR A 385 -1.86 -5.31 -11.08
C TYR A 385 -2.52 -4.40 -10.03
N ILE A 386 -1.94 -3.21 -9.76
CA ILE A 386 -2.52 -2.26 -8.79
C ILE A 386 -3.81 -1.63 -9.33
N LEU A 387 -3.99 -1.51 -10.65
CA LEU A 387 -5.20 -0.92 -11.26
C LEU A 387 -6.23 -1.94 -11.73
N LEU A 388 -5.96 -3.25 -11.56
CA LEU A 388 -6.93 -4.33 -11.77
C LEU A 388 -7.89 -4.49 -10.57
N SER A 389 -9.00 -5.21 -10.79
CA SER A 389 -9.94 -5.57 -9.72
C SER A 389 -9.36 -6.70 -8.88
N GLY A 390 -9.43 -6.58 -7.56
CA GLY A 390 -8.76 -7.47 -6.62
C GLY A 390 -7.87 -6.69 -5.65
N ILE A 391 -7.38 -7.35 -4.61
CA ILE A 391 -6.45 -6.78 -3.61
C ILE A 391 -5.03 -6.89 -4.15
N PRO A 392 -4.31 -5.78 -4.41
CA PRO A 392 -2.90 -5.85 -4.75
C PRO A 392 -2.09 -6.22 -3.52
N ALA A 393 -1.22 -7.24 -3.64
CA ALA A 393 -0.23 -7.60 -2.64
C ALA A 393 1.18 -7.25 -3.14
N VAL A 394 1.82 -6.29 -2.48
CA VAL A 394 3.17 -5.80 -2.75
C VAL A 394 4.16 -6.54 -1.85
N TYR A 395 5.23 -7.07 -2.41
CA TYR A 395 6.33 -7.63 -1.60
C TYR A 395 7.34 -6.55 -1.22
N TYR A 396 7.85 -6.55 0.02
CA TYR A 396 8.71 -5.44 0.48
C TYR A 396 9.89 -5.15 -0.46
N ALA A 397 10.19 -3.87 -0.66
CA ALA A 397 11.21 -3.37 -1.59
C ALA A 397 10.90 -3.56 -3.10
N GLU A 398 9.77 -4.19 -3.48
CA GLU A 398 9.30 -4.19 -4.88
C GLU A 398 9.07 -2.76 -5.38
N GLU A 399 8.59 -1.88 -4.50
CA GLU A 399 8.37 -0.45 -4.74
C GLU A 399 9.67 0.33 -4.98
N LEU A 400 10.83 -0.25 -4.66
CA LEU A 400 12.14 0.35 -4.91
C LEU A 400 12.78 -0.18 -6.21
N GLY A 401 12.14 -1.14 -6.90
CA GLY A 401 12.75 -1.86 -8.02
C GLY A 401 13.86 -2.82 -7.57
N TYR A 402 13.79 -3.29 -6.33
CA TYR A 402 14.80 -4.16 -5.72
C TYR A 402 14.99 -5.46 -6.51
N ASN A 403 16.25 -5.86 -6.67
CA ASN A 403 16.61 -7.12 -7.33
C ASN A 403 17.37 -8.09 -6.44
N ASN A 404 18.03 -7.60 -5.37
CA ASN A 404 19.12 -8.21 -4.58
C ASN A 404 19.50 -9.63 -4.92
N LEU A 405 20.00 -9.80 -6.14
CA LEU A 405 20.48 -11.09 -6.55
C LEU A 405 21.92 -11.34 -6.11
N ASN A 406 22.75 -10.32 -5.84
CA ASN A 406 24.18 -10.50 -5.51
C ASN A 406 24.93 -11.53 -6.40
N GLY A 407 24.44 -11.81 -7.62
CA GLY A 407 24.93 -12.86 -8.51
C GLY A 407 24.40 -14.28 -8.24
N GLU A 408 23.66 -14.51 -7.16
CA GLU A 408 22.93 -15.73 -6.84
C GLU A 408 21.57 -15.75 -7.56
N VAL A 409 21.26 -16.88 -8.23
CA VAL A 409 20.01 -17.07 -8.96
C VAL A 409 19.44 -18.43 -8.57
N GLY A 410 18.17 -18.43 -8.16
CA GLY A 410 17.44 -19.64 -7.79
C GLY A 410 17.36 -19.88 -6.28
N GLY A 411 16.26 -20.49 -5.85
CA GLY A 411 15.91 -20.61 -4.43
C GLY A 411 15.39 -19.30 -3.85
N ASP A 412 14.95 -19.37 -2.59
CA ASP A 412 14.25 -18.25 -1.93
C ASP A 412 15.20 -17.22 -1.31
N ASP A 413 16.42 -17.61 -0.94
CA ASP A 413 17.39 -16.76 -0.22
C ASP A 413 17.65 -15.40 -0.92
N PRO A 414 17.86 -15.31 -2.25
CA PRO A 414 18.05 -14.04 -2.94
C PRO A 414 16.82 -13.11 -2.87
N LEU A 415 15.64 -13.66 -2.60
CA LEU A 415 14.41 -12.90 -2.47
C LEU A 415 14.27 -12.26 -1.09
N ARG A 416 15.08 -12.62 -0.10
CA ARG A 416 14.87 -12.30 1.32
C ARG A 416 15.97 -11.39 1.92
N GLY A 417 16.62 -10.59 1.08
CA GLY A 417 17.67 -9.65 1.53
C GLY A 417 17.16 -8.34 2.10
N ASP A 418 18.03 -7.63 2.80
CA ASP A 418 17.69 -6.40 3.53
C ASP A 418 17.18 -5.29 2.61
N ILE A 419 16.12 -4.60 3.07
CA ILE A 419 15.67 -3.36 2.44
C ILE A 419 16.71 -2.26 2.64
N ASN A 420 16.93 -1.44 1.62
CA ASN A 420 17.86 -0.31 1.69
C ASN A 420 17.12 0.98 2.02
N TRP A 421 17.07 1.36 3.31
CA TRP A 421 16.41 2.60 3.74
C TRP A 421 17.04 3.88 3.18
N ALA A 422 18.32 3.88 2.83
CA ALA A 422 18.94 5.03 2.16
C ALA A 422 18.45 5.18 0.71
N ASP A 423 18.09 4.08 0.05
CA ASP A 423 17.46 4.10 -1.28
C ASP A 423 16.02 4.60 -1.18
N VAL A 424 15.28 4.26 -0.11
CA VAL A 424 13.97 4.86 0.18
C VAL A 424 14.09 6.38 0.24
N GLU A 425 14.98 6.92 1.09
CA GLU A 425 15.19 8.38 1.22
C GLU A 425 15.59 9.04 -0.11
N THR A 426 16.40 8.36 -0.92
CA THR A 426 16.80 8.84 -2.25
C THR A 426 15.59 8.90 -3.19
N GLN A 427 14.81 7.82 -3.27
CA GLN A 427 13.68 7.71 -4.17
C GLN A 427 12.48 8.58 -3.76
N GLU A 428 12.34 8.91 -2.47
CA GLU A 428 11.31 9.85 -2.00
C GLU A 428 11.49 11.24 -2.64
N ASN A 429 12.74 11.66 -2.86
CA ASN A 429 13.08 12.96 -3.43
C ASN A 429 13.11 12.97 -4.98
N ASP A 430 12.94 11.83 -5.63
CA ASP A 430 12.88 11.71 -7.10
C ASP A 430 11.44 11.42 -7.56
N PRO A 431 10.71 12.40 -8.13
CA PRO A 431 9.34 12.19 -8.62
C PRO A 431 9.23 11.11 -9.71
N SER A 432 10.34 10.77 -10.37
CA SER A 432 10.40 9.76 -11.42
C SER A 432 10.84 8.39 -10.91
N SER A 433 11.03 8.21 -9.61
CA SER A 433 11.48 6.95 -9.01
C SER A 433 10.44 5.83 -9.11
N MET A 434 10.85 4.61 -8.74
CA MET A 434 9.91 3.49 -8.57
C MET A 434 9.00 3.76 -7.37
N LEU A 435 9.55 4.26 -6.26
CA LEU A 435 8.78 4.52 -5.04
C LEU A 435 7.64 5.51 -5.29
N ASN A 436 7.95 6.66 -5.92
CA ASN A 436 6.94 7.66 -6.22
C ASN A 436 5.93 7.18 -7.28
N HIS A 437 6.32 6.23 -8.13
CA HIS A 437 5.38 5.54 -9.02
C HIS A 437 4.36 4.71 -8.25
N TYR A 438 4.79 3.92 -7.27
CA TYR A 438 3.88 3.17 -6.40
C TYR A 438 2.99 4.09 -5.55
N LYS A 439 3.55 5.15 -4.95
CA LYS A 439 2.77 6.17 -4.23
C LYS A 439 1.68 6.78 -5.12
N GLY A 440 2.01 7.12 -6.36
CA GLY A 440 1.04 7.65 -7.33
C GLY A 440 -0.08 6.67 -7.70
N LEU A 441 0.26 5.39 -7.90
CA LEU A 441 -0.73 4.33 -8.18
C LEU A 441 -1.68 4.11 -7.00
N PHE A 442 -1.14 4.02 -5.77
CA PHE A 442 -1.99 3.88 -4.59
C PHE A 442 -2.80 5.13 -4.30
N ASN A 443 -2.29 6.32 -4.62
CA ASN A 443 -3.06 7.56 -4.50
C ASN A 443 -4.34 7.51 -5.34
N ILE A 444 -4.25 7.19 -6.63
CA ILE A 444 -5.44 7.08 -7.48
C ILE A 444 -6.31 5.89 -7.06
N ARG A 445 -5.73 4.72 -6.78
CA ARG A 445 -6.51 3.56 -6.35
C ARG A 445 -7.30 3.86 -5.07
N ASN A 446 -6.70 4.53 -4.10
CA ASN A 446 -7.36 4.89 -2.83
C ASN A 446 -8.34 6.05 -2.97
N SER A 447 -8.31 6.79 -4.08
CA SER A 447 -9.23 7.92 -4.32
C SER A 447 -10.50 7.51 -5.07
N TYR A 448 -10.44 6.46 -5.89
CA TYR A 448 -11.52 6.05 -6.78
C TYR A 448 -12.02 4.62 -6.48
N ASP A 449 -13.31 4.47 -6.17
CA ASP A 449 -13.90 3.19 -5.76
C ASP A 449 -13.91 2.15 -6.88
N ALA A 450 -14.09 2.57 -8.13
CA ALA A 450 -14.05 1.71 -9.30
C ALA A 450 -12.70 1.02 -9.44
N LEU A 451 -11.60 1.66 -9.04
CA LEU A 451 -10.28 1.02 -9.03
C LEU A 451 -10.13 -0.01 -7.90
N ARG A 452 -10.78 0.18 -6.75
CA ARG A 452 -10.74 -0.76 -5.61
C ARG A 452 -11.67 -1.96 -5.81
N SER A 453 -12.95 -1.67 -5.99
CA SER A 453 -14.04 -2.66 -5.92
C SER A 453 -14.76 -2.87 -7.25
N GLY A 454 -14.52 -1.99 -8.24
CA GLY A 454 -15.23 -2.02 -9.51
C GLY A 454 -14.96 -3.26 -10.33
N ILE A 455 -15.96 -3.67 -11.12
CA ILE A 455 -15.89 -4.82 -12.01
C ILE A 455 -15.01 -4.47 -13.21
N SER A 456 -14.18 -5.41 -13.68
CA SER A 456 -13.45 -5.21 -14.93
C SER A 456 -14.32 -5.58 -16.12
N MET A 457 -14.42 -4.71 -17.10
CA MET A 457 -15.10 -4.98 -18.38
C MET A 457 -14.12 -4.74 -19.51
N PHE A 458 -14.08 -5.67 -20.47
CA PHE A 458 -13.15 -5.55 -21.59
C PHE A 458 -13.60 -4.38 -22.48
N ALA A 459 -12.62 -3.66 -23.02
CA ALA A 459 -12.88 -2.74 -24.10
C ALA A 459 -12.11 -3.19 -25.34
N SER A 460 -12.79 -3.33 -26.47
CA SER A 460 -12.16 -3.67 -27.76
C SER A 460 -11.66 -2.43 -28.51
N SER A 461 -10.80 -2.63 -29.51
CA SER A 461 -10.52 -1.56 -30.47
C SER A 461 -11.75 -1.22 -31.30
N TYR A 462 -11.94 0.07 -31.54
CA TYR A 462 -13.05 0.56 -32.38
C TYR A 462 -12.91 0.16 -33.86
N ASP A 463 -11.69 0.06 -34.36
CA ASP A 463 -11.41 -0.27 -35.76
C ASP A 463 -11.04 -1.75 -35.99
N GLY A 464 -11.09 -2.57 -34.93
CA GLY A 464 -10.69 -3.98 -34.97
C GLY A 464 -9.19 -4.20 -35.24
N SER A 465 -8.36 -3.15 -35.13
CA SER A 465 -6.94 -3.21 -35.51
C SER A 465 -6.01 -3.68 -34.38
N TRP A 466 -6.47 -3.67 -33.13
CA TRP A 466 -5.73 -4.17 -31.97
C TRP A 466 -6.68 -4.78 -30.92
N ASP A 467 -6.29 -5.90 -30.34
CA ASP A 467 -6.93 -6.56 -29.21
C ASP A 467 -8.28 -7.29 -29.43
N SER A 468 -8.24 -8.62 -29.33
CA SER A 468 -9.42 -9.49 -29.18
C SER A 468 -9.24 -10.33 -27.91
N VAL A 469 -10.32 -10.57 -27.16
CA VAL A 469 -10.29 -11.17 -25.81
C VAL A 469 -9.40 -12.42 -25.75
N ASP A 470 -9.49 -13.29 -26.78
CA ASP A 470 -8.85 -14.61 -26.78
C ASP A 470 -7.47 -14.65 -27.49
N GLN A 471 -6.92 -13.51 -27.92
CA GLN A 471 -5.63 -13.45 -28.62
C GLN A 471 -4.57 -12.69 -27.82
N ASN A 472 -3.31 -13.00 -28.12
CA ASN A 472 -2.19 -12.22 -27.61
C ASN A 472 -2.26 -10.80 -28.18
N SER A 473 -2.08 -9.80 -27.31
CA SER A 473 -2.15 -8.39 -27.68
C SER A 473 -1.07 -7.60 -26.96
N ASP A 474 -0.47 -6.65 -27.65
CA ASP A 474 0.53 -5.75 -27.08
C ASP A 474 -0.08 -4.49 -26.44
N THR A 475 -1.40 -4.45 -26.40
CA THR A 475 -2.23 -3.42 -25.76
C THR A 475 -3.36 -4.08 -24.98
N MET A 476 -3.90 -3.39 -23.98
CA MET A 476 -5.10 -3.79 -23.26
C MET A 476 -5.89 -2.55 -22.85
N ALA A 477 -7.20 -2.58 -23.01
CA ALA A 477 -8.11 -1.58 -22.48
C ALA A 477 -9.19 -2.27 -21.63
N ILE A 478 -9.37 -1.78 -20.40
CA ILE A 478 -10.40 -2.25 -19.48
C ILE A 478 -11.16 -1.07 -18.90
N PHE A 479 -12.48 -1.21 -18.79
CA PHE A 479 -13.28 -0.34 -17.95
C PHE A 479 -13.40 -0.93 -16.55
N ARG A 480 -13.41 -0.04 -15.57
CA ARG A 480 -13.73 -0.27 -14.18
C ARG A 480 -14.98 0.54 -13.87
N GLU A 481 -16.02 -0.09 -13.36
CA GLU A 481 -17.24 0.61 -12.94
C GLU A 481 -17.65 0.21 -11.53
N TYR A 482 -18.08 1.23 -10.77
CA TYR A 482 -18.68 1.06 -9.46
C TYR A 482 -19.68 2.19 -9.19
N TYR A 483 -20.98 1.87 -9.12
CA TYR A 483 -22.07 2.82 -8.83
C TYR A 483 -22.05 4.10 -9.67
N GLY A 484 -21.75 3.98 -10.96
CA GLY A 484 -21.68 5.09 -11.92
C GLY A 484 -20.31 5.75 -12.02
N GLU A 485 -19.37 5.46 -11.12
CA GLU A 485 -17.95 5.84 -11.29
C GLU A 485 -17.34 4.98 -12.40
N LYS A 486 -16.91 5.60 -13.51
CA LYS A 486 -16.38 4.89 -14.69
C LYS A 486 -14.94 5.28 -14.96
N ILE A 487 -14.05 4.31 -14.93
CA ILE A 487 -12.62 4.52 -15.21
C ILE A 487 -12.15 3.59 -16.31
N LEU A 488 -11.55 4.15 -17.36
CA LEU A 488 -10.84 3.42 -18.39
C LEU A 488 -9.37 3.33 -18.01
N VAL A 489 -8.83 2.11 -18.02
CA VAL A 489 -7.40 1.84 -17.87
C VAL A 489 -6.87 1.22 -19.16
N VAL A 490 -5.84 1.85 -19.74
CA VAL A 490 -5.20 1.40 -20.98
C VAL A 490 -3.73 1.11 -20.71
N HIS A 491 -3.26 -0.06 -21.15
CA HIS A 491 -1.86 -0.46 -21.08
C HIS A 491 -1.29 -0.63 -22.50
N ASN A 492 -0.12 -0.06 -22.75
CA ASN A 492 0.74 -0.41 -23.89
C ASN A 492 1.91 -1.25 -23.36
N PHE A 493 1.88 -2.56 -23.62
CA PHE A 493 2.92 -3.49 -23.19
C PHE A 493 4.17 -3.41 -24.09
N SER A 494 4.00 -2.94 -25.33
CA SER A 494 5.11 -2.87 -26.28
C SER A 494 6.08 -1.76 -25.93
N SER A 495 7.33 -1.87 -26.40
CA SER A 495 8.32 -0.80 -26.30
C SER A 495 8.10 0.34 -27.30
N ASN A 496 7.10 0.23 -28.17
CA ASN A 496 6.82 1.20 -29.22
C ASN A 496 5.53 1.96 -28.92
N ASP A 497 5.42 3.16 -29.47
CA ASP A 497 4.18 3.92 -29.39
C ASP A 497 3.06 3.21 -30.16
N ARG A 498 1.83 3.33 -29.66
CA ARG A 498 0.62 2.71 -30.22
C ARG A 498 -0.48 3.73 -30.39
N GLU A 499 -1.08 3.78 -31.57
CA GLU A 499 -2.31 4.54 -31.80
C GLU A 499 -3.50 3.75 -31.23
N ILE A 500 -4.18 4.31 -30.23
CA ILE A 500 -5.23 3.63 -29.48
C ILE A 500 -6.55 4.40 -29.60
N SER A 501 -7.59 3.72 -30.07
CA SER A 501 -8.98 4.18 -30.06
C SER A 501 -9.92 3.09 -29.54
N VAL A 502 -10.50 3.32 -28.37
CA VAL A 502 -11.29 2.36 -27.60
C VAL A 502 -12.75 2.42 -28.05
N ASP A 503 -13.36 1.27 -28.31
CA ASP A 503 -14.81 1.15 -28.52
C ASP A 503 -15.55 1.28 -27.18
N LEU A 504 -16.35 2.33 -27.03
CA LEU A 504 -17.10 2.56 -25.79
C LEU A 504 -18.27 1.58 -25.63
N GLU A 505 -18.87 1.13 -26.74
CA GLU A 505 -20.03 0.22 -26.73
C GLU A 505 -19.62 -1.20 -26.30
N SER A 506 -18.36 -1.58 -26.52
CA SER A 506 -17.83 -2.91 -26.17
C SER A 506 -17.87 -3.23 -24.67
N SER A 507 -17.90 -2.20 -23.82
CA SER A 507 -17.97 -2.34 -22.36
C SER A 507 -19.38 -2.61 -21.82
N SER A 508 -20.42 -2.50 -22.66
CA SER A 508 -21.84 -2.45 -22.25
C SER A 508 -22.20 -1.30 -21.29
N LEU A 509 -21.27 -0.39 -20.99
CA LEU A 509 -21.54 0.81 -20.21
C LEU A 509 -22.26 1.86 -21.06
N THR A 510 -23.15 2.61 -20.41
CA THR A 510 -23.83 3.73 -21.07
C THR A 510 -23.03 5.01 -20.87
N PHE A 511 -22.69 5.68 -21.97
CA PHE A 511 -22.06 7.01 -21.96
C PHE A 511 -23.03 8.04 -22.52
N SER A 512 -23.19 9.16 -21.82
CA SER A 512 -24.11 10.23 -22.25
C SER A 512 -23.37 11.29 -23.07
N PRO A 513 -23.97 11.82 -24.16
CA PRO A 513 -23.46 13.04 -24.79
C PRO A 513 -23.41 14.17 -23.74
N GLY A 514 -22.25 14.79 -23.57
CA GLY A 514 -21.99 15.77 -22.50
C GLY A 514 -21.12 15.24 -21.35
N GLU A 515 -20.89 13.94 -21.25
CA GLU A 515 -20.06 13.34 -20.19
C GLU A 515 -18.58 13.70 -20.40
N GLU A 516 -17.89 14.24 -19.39
CA GLU A 516 -16.50 14.67 -19.53
C GLU A 516 -15.51 13.56 -19.18
N ALA A 517 -14.34 13.61 -19.84
CA ALA A 517 -13.23 12.68 -19.62
C ALA A 517 -12.01 13.40 -19.03
N TYR A 518 -11.47 12.86 -17.93
CA TYR A 518 -10.36 13.42 -17.18
C TYR A 518 -9.21 12.43 -17.07
N ILE A 519 -8.00 12.85 -17.46
CA ILE A 519 -6.80 12.02 -17.37
C ILE A 519 -6.30 12.05 -15.92
N LEU A 520 -6.32 10.89 -15.27
CA LEU A 520 -5.79 10.68 -13.93
C LEU A 520 -4.31 10.28 -13.95
N MET A 521 -3.87 9.61 -15.02
CA MET A 521 -2.49 9.15 -15.25
C MET A 521 -2.21 9.11 -16.76
N GLY A 522 -0.97 9.45 -17.17
CA GLY A 522 -0.55 9.44 -18.59
C GLY A 522 -0.58 10.82 -19.26
N ASN A 523 -0.16 11.87 -18.55
CA ASN A 523 -0.13 13.25 -19.05
C ASN A 523 0.53 13.36 -20.44
N GLY A 524 -0.14 14.03 -21.36
CA GLY A 524 0.31 14.21 -22.75
C GLY A 524 -0.30 13.22 -23.76
N VAL A 525 -1.05 12.23 -23.29
CA VAL A 525 -1.85 11.31 -24.14
C VAL A 525 -3.31 11.75 -24.13
N GLY A 526 -3.92 11.96 -25.31
CA GLY A 526 -5.26 12.53 -25.45
C GLY A 526 -5.36 14.02 -25.04
N SER A 527 -6.55 14.61 -25.13
CA SER A 527 -6.81 15.97 -24.62
C SER A 527 -7.66 15.93 -23.34
N GLN A 528 -7.14 16.54 -22.26
CA GLN A 528 -7.89 16.69 -21.00
C GLN A 528 -9.20 17.45 -21.21
N GLY A 529 -10.28 17.03 -20.54
CA GLY A 529 -11.57 17.71 -20.59
C GLY A 529 -12.33 17.51 -21.90
N ASN A 530 -12.05 16.42 -22.62
CA ASN A 530 -12.85 16.05 -23.78
C ASN A 530 -14.23 15.59 -23.33
N THR A 531 -15.26 16.23 -23.86
CA THR A 531 -16.64 15.80 -23.71
C THR A 531 -16.94 14.66 -24.68
N VAL A 532 -17.65 13.62 -24.22
CA VAL A 532 -18.33 12.66 -25.08
C VAL A 532 -19.38 13.42 -25.90
N THR A 533 -19.29 13.35 -27.20
CA THR A 533 -20.16 14.02 -28.18
C THR A 533 -20.93 12.98 -28.98
N ASP A 534 -21.97 13.40 -29.71
CA ASP A 534 -22.69 12.51 -30.63
C ASP A 534 -21.80 11.88 -31.72
N LEU A 535 -20.62 12.45 -32.00
CA LEU A 535 -19.66 11.99 -33.01
C LEU A 535 -18.68 10.92 -32.50
N ASN A 536 -18.40 10.89 -31.19
CA ASN A 536 -17.46 9.96 -30.54
C ASN A 536 -18.10 9.17 -29.38
N LYS A 537 -19.42 9.21 -29.22
CA LYS A 537 -20.14 8.38 -28.22
C LYS A 537 -19.94 6.87 -28.40
N ASN A 538 -19.49 6.44 -29.57
CA ASN A 538 -19.18 5.04 -29.86
C ASN A 538 -17.68 4.72 -29.66
N PHE A 539 -16.79 5.72 -29.58
CA PHE A 539 -15.35 5.48 -29.42
C PHE A 539 -14.59 6.63 -28.76
N TYR A 540 -13.59 6.30 -27.95
CA TYR A 540 -12.70 7.28 -27.34
C TYR A 540 -11.29 7.13 -27.89
N SER A 541 -10.79 8.17 -28.59
CA SER A 541 -9.44 8.17 -29.16
C SER A 541 -8.44 8.76 -28.18
N LEU A 542 -7.44 7.96 -27.81
CA LEU A 542 -6.29 8.40 -27.01
C LEU A 542 -5.17 8.97 -27.88
N GLY A 543 -5.17 8.65 -29.18
CA GLY A 543 -4.07 8.93 -30.09
C GLY A 543 -2.85 8.04 -29.80
N SER A 544 -1.65 8.59 -29.99
CA SER A 544 -0.39 7.91 -29.71
C SER A 544 -0.15 7.75 -28.21
N VAL A 545 -0.20 6.51 -27.73
CA VAL A 545 0.14 6.08 -26.38
C VAL A 545 1.59 5.58 -26.38
N PRO A 546 2.52 6.19 -25.63
CA PRO A 546 3.91 5.77 -25.62
C PRO A 546 4.11 4.31 -25.19
N GLY A 547 5.22 3.71 -25.63
CA GLY A 547 5.61 2.36 -25.19
C GLY A 547 5.71 2.24 -23.66
N LEU A 548 5.40 1.06 -23.13
CA LEU A 548 5.48 0.71 -21.70
C LEU A 548 4.68 1.64 -20.77
N THR A 549 3.66 2.32 -21.29
CA THR A 549 2.88 3.33 -20.56
C THR A 549 1.50 2.82 -20.20
N THR A 550 1.00 3.27 -19.05
CA THR A 550 -0.40 3.09 -18.62
C THR A 550 -1.09 4.45 -18.59
N VAL A 551 -2.32 4.50 -19.10
CA VAL A 551 -3.17 5.69 -19.10
C VAL A 551 -4.44 5.37 -18.33
N VAL A 552 -4.86 6.29 -17.45
CA VAL A 552 -6.08 6.16 -16.64
C VAL A 552 -6.96 7.36 -16.89
N ILE A 553 -8.21 7.12 -17.27
CA ILE A 553 -9.19 8.15 -17.64
C ILE A 553 -10.46 7.94 -16.84
N PHE A 554 -10.90 8.97 -16.12
CA PHE A 554 -12.19 9.02 -15.45
C PHE A 554 -13.25 9.61 -16.40
N PHE A 555 -14.44 9.02 -16.42
CA PHE A 555 -15.61 9.55 -17.12
C PHE A 555 -16.69 9.93 -16.11
N GLY A 556 -17.20 11.17 -16.19
CA GLY A 556 -18.28 11.65 -15.34
C GLY A 556 -18.02 13.02 -14.71
N ASP A 557 -18.66 13.26 -13.57
CA ASP A 557 -18.51 14.48 -12.79
C ASP A 557 -17.30 14.39 -11.86
N ILE A 558 -16.16 14.97 -12.27
CA ILE A 558 -14.94 15.01 -11.44
C ILE A 558 -15.05 16.05 -10.31
N ASP A 559 -16.02 16.96 -10.35
CA ASP A 559 -16.08 18.07 -9.41
C ASP A 559 -16.35 17.60 -7.98
N SER A 560 -16.99 16.43 -7.82
CA SER A 560 -17.14 15.77 -6.51
C SER A 560 -15.81 15.32 -5.88
N TYR A 561 -14.74 15.22 -6.67
CA TYR A 561 -13.40 14.82 -6.22
C TYR A 561 -12.44 16.00 -6.05
N ARG A 562 -12.88 17.23 -6.32
CA ARG A 562 -12.03 18.42 -6.18
C ARG A 562 -11.86 18.84 -4.71
N ASP A 563 -10.63 19.16 -4.35
CA ASP A 563 -10.27 19.88 -3.15
C ASP A 563 -10.62 21.37 -3.27
N VAL A 564 -10.37 22.13 -2.19
CA VAL A 564 -10.63 23.59 -2.16
C VAL A 564 -9.83 24.42 -3.16
N ASN A 565 -8.73 23.86 -3.66
CA ASN A 565 -7.93 24.52 -4.69
C ASN A 565 -8.40 24.13 -6.09
N GLY A 566 -9.53 23.41 -6.20
CA GLY A 566 -10.07 22.90 -7.44
C GLY A 566 -9.26 21.73 -8.03
N LYS A 567 -8.35 21.11 -7.25
CA LYS A 567 -7.56 19.95 -7.68
C LYS A 567 -8.23 18.66 -7.28
N PHE A 568 -8.25 17.67 -8.14
CA PHE A 568 -8.72 16.31 -7.82
C PHE A 568 -7.53 15.34 -7.77
N PRO A 569 -7.66 14.18 -7.11
CA PRO A 569 -6.59 13.20 -7.03
C PRO A 569 -6.18 12.68 -8.41
N THR A 570 -4.90 12.80 -8.72
CA THR A 570 -4.24 12.24 -9.90
C THR A 570 -2.99 11.47 -9.47
N TYR A 571 -2.40 10.72 -10.40
CA TYR A 571 -1.20 9.92 -10.15
C TYR A 571 -0.01 10.76 -9.64
N GLY A 572 0.12 12.01 -10.09
CA GLY A 572 1.23 12.89 -9.72
C GLY A 572 0.94 13.88 -8.59
N THR A 573 -0.29 13.93 -8.08
CA THR A 573 -0.63 14.77 -6.93
C THR A 573 -0.45 13.96 -5.66
N SER A 574 0.53 14.33 -4.83
CA SER A 574 0.52 13.92 -3.44
C SER A 574 -0.67 14.58 -2.76
N THR A 575 -1.79 13.88 -2.67
CA THR A 575 -2.81 14.18 -1.67
C THR A 575 -2.54 13.28 -0.46
N VAL A 576 -1.38 13.49 0.17
CA VAL A 576 -1.45 13.56 1.62
C VAL A 576 -2.38 14.76 1.86
N ASP A 577 -3.66 14.51 2.16
CA ASP A 577 -4.49 15.58 2.75
C ASP A 577 -3.62 16.14 3.88
N PRO A 578 -3.22 17.42 3.87
CA PRO A 578 -2.21 17.96 4.78
C PRO A 578 -2.62 17.92 6.27
N GLY A 579 -3.56 17.06 6.65
CA GLY A 579 -4.41 17.19 7.81
C GLY A 579 -5.42 18.31 7.58
N TRP A 580 -6.45 18.35 8.42
CA TRP A 580 -7.23 19.57 8.51
C TRP A 580 -6.38 20.59 9.28
N ASP A 581 -6.12 21.76 8.71
CA ASP A 581 -5.40 22.84 9.39
C ASP A 581 -6.32 23.59 10.37
N SER A 582 -7.63 23.51 10.12
CA SER A 582 -8.68 24.09 10.95
C SER A 582 -9.95 23.27 10.87
N LEU A 583 -10.80 23.43 11.89
CA LEU A 583 -12.19 23.00 11.84
C LEU A 583 -13.04 23.94 12.69
N TYR A 584 -14.25 24.25 12.22
CA TYR A 584 -15.20 25.11 12.90
C TYR A 584 -16.53 24.39 13.05
N LEU A 585 -17.15 24.53 14.22
CA LEU A 585 -18.53 24.18 14.44
C LEU A 585 -19.42 25.38 14.11
N ARG A 586 -20.44 25.17 13.28
CA ARG A 586 -21.44 26.19 12.93
C ARG A 586 -22.82 25.67 13.26
N GLY A 587 -23.69 26.47 13.85
CA GLY A 587 -25.04 26.02 14.12
C GLY A 587 -25.97 27.08 14.64
N THR A 588 -27.18 26.67 15.02
CA THR A 588 -28.18 27.60 15.56
C THR A 588 -27.71 28.33 16.82
N PHE A 589 -26.80 27.73 17.59
CA PHE A 589 -26.23 28.31 18.81
C PHE A 589 -25.38 29.57 18.57
N ASN A 590 -24.77 29.68 17.38
CA ASN A 590 -23.93 30.81 17.00
C ASN A 590 -24.46 31.53 15.75
N SER A 591 -25.76 31.36 15.44
CA SER A 591 -26.40 31.91 14.23
C SER A 591 -25.67 31.54 12.93
N TRP A 592 -25.12 30.33 12.85
CA TRP A 592 -24.31 29.81 11.74
C TRP A 592 -22.99 30.56 11.48
N GLY A 593 -22.51 31.32 12.48
CA GLY A 593 -21.14 31.82 12.52
C GLY A 593 -20.12 30.70 12.75
N THR A 594 -18.83 31.04 12.82
CA THR A 594 -17.76 30.08 13.08
C THR A 594 -17.47 29.95 14.58
N THR A 595 -17.26 28.74 15.06
CA THR A 595 -16.70 28.46 16.39
C THR A 595 -15.58 27.44 16.23
N ALA A 596 -14.34 27.88 16.42
CA ALA A 596 -13.17 27.02 16.20
C ALA A 596 -13.18 25.80 17.12
N MET A 597 -12.83 24.65 16.55
CA MET A 597 -12.64 23.39 17.26
C MET A 597 -11.16 23.19 17.58
N SER A 598 -10.87 22.43 18.65
CA SER A 598 -9.52 22.09 19.07
C SER A 598 -9.20 20.64 18.69
N LYS A 599 -8.03 20.41 18.07
CA LYS A 599 -7.57 19.09 17.62
C LYS A 599 -6.68 18.39 18.65
N VAL A 600 -6.89 17.09 18.85
CA VAL A 600 -6.01 16.16 19.58
C VAL A 600 -5.94 14.86 18.80
N GLY A 601 -4.75 14.46 18.33
CA GLY A 601 -4.65 13.38 17.34
C GLY A 601 -5.48 13.75 16.10
N ASP A 602 -6.39 12.87 15.68
CA ASP A 602 -7.32 13.12 14.57
C ASP A 602 -8.70 13.66 15.03
N VAL A 603 -8.90 13.85 16.34
CA VAL A 603 -10.19 14.24 16.89
C VAL A 603 -10.23 15.74 17.17
N TRP A 604 -11.16 16.42 16.50
CA TRP A 604 -11.55 17.79 16.76
C TRP A 604 -12.67 17.83 17.78
N SER A 605 -12.64 18.76 18.73
CA SER A 605 -13.71 18.93 19.73
C SER A 605 -13.98 20.40 20.09
N VAL A 606 -15.24 20.69 20.47
CA VAL A 606 -15.64 21.99 21.01
C VAL A 606 -16.89 21.86 21.89
N GLN A 607 -17.03 22.75 22.86
CA GLN A 607 -18.28 22.88 23.62
C GLN A 607 -19.19 23.97 23.06
N ALA A 608 -20.47 23.65 22.89
CA ALA A 608 -21.48 24.59 22.43
C ALA A 608 -22.79 24.42 23.21
N THR A 609 -23.50 25.52 23.47
CA THR A 609 -24.78 25.51 24.19
C THR A 609 -25.93 25.72 23.24
N PHE A 610 -26.80 24.73 23.12
CA PHE A 610 -27.90 24.71 22.16
C PHE A 610 -29.26 24.90 22.85
N ALA A 611 -30.17 25.61 22.18
CA ALA A 611 -31.59 25.61 22.52
C ALA A 611 -32.27 24.31 22.02
N GLN A 612 -33.52 24.08 22.43
CA GLN A 612 -34.29 22.92 21.98
C GLN A 612 -34.44 22.92 20.45
N GLY A 613 -34.18 21.77 19.82
CA GLY A 613 -34.16 21.65 18.35
C GLY A 613 -32.97 22.34 17.68
N GLY A 614 -31.90 22.60 18.46
CA GLY A 614 -30.66 23.12 17.94
C GLY A 614 -30.01 22.16 16.94
N ARG A 615 -29.24 22.72 16.03
CA ARG A 615 -28.57 21.93 15.00
C ARG A 615 -27.28 22.60 14.55
N PHE A 616 -26.39 21.81 13.96
CA PHE A 616 -25.07 22.26 13.55
C PHE A 616 -24.54 21.50 12.33
N LYS A 617 -23.42 22.00 11.82
CA LYS A 617 -22.54 21.39 10.84
C LYS A 617 -21.08 21.68 11.21
N PHE A 618 -20.19 20.87 10.69
CA PHE A 618 -18.76 21.13 10.70
C PHE A 618 -18.40 21.92 9.45
N ASP A 619 -17.45 22.85 9.55
CA ASP A 619 -16.93 23.65 8.45
C ASP A 619 -15.42 23.68 8.58
N ARG A 620 -14.71 23.02 7.66
CA ARG A 620 -13.25 22.87 7.72
C ARG A 620 -12.53 24.22 7.65
N ASP A 621 -12.99 25.13 6.81
CA ASP A 621 -12.24 26.35 6.49
C ASP A 621 -12.79 27.61 7.14
N GLY A 622 -14.03 27.53 7.64
CA GLY A 622 -14.68 28.71 8.19
C GLY A 622 -15.22 29.64 7.10
N ASP A 623 -15.43 29.12 5.89
CA ASP A 623 -15.98 29.85 4.75
C ASP A 623 -17.21 29.18 4.09
N TRP A 624 -17.71 28.09 4.71
CA TRP A 624 -18.81 27.24 4.23
C TRP A 624 -18.51 26.33 3.03
N GLN A 625 -17.37 26.47 2.34
CA GLN A 625 -17.08 25.68 1.15
C GLN A 625 -16.92 24.20 1.47
N ARG A 626 -16.24 23.88 2.58
CA ARG A 626 -16.06 22.51 3.07
C ARG A 626 -16.85 22.27 4.35
N ASN A 627 -18.15 22.06 4.20
CA ASN A 627 -19.02 21.73 5.32
C ASN A 627 -19.44 20.26 5.34
N TYR A 628 -19.54 19.70 6.54
CA TYR A 628 -19.92 18.33 6.79
C TYR A 628 -21.13 18.29 7.71
N GLY A 629 -22.08 17.42 7.36
CA GLY A 629 -23.36 17.26 8.04
C GLY A 629 -23.78 15.78 8.10
N ALA A 630 -24.99 15.50 8.57
CA ALA A 630 -25.51 14.14 8.66
C ALA A 630 -25.65 13.50 7.26
N GLY A 631 -25.20 12.26 7.12
CA GLY A 631 -25.41 11.44 5.92
C GLY A 631 -26.41 10.31 6.15
N ASN A 632 -26.32 9.29 5.30
CA ASN A 632 -27.11 8.06 5.44
C ASN A 632 -26.56 7.09 6.49
N ILE A 633 -25.33 7.32 6.96
CA ILE A 633 -24.66 6.52 8.00
C ILE A 633 -24.77 7.28 9.32
N GLU A 634 -25.23 6.59 10.37
CA GLU A 634 -25.42 7.19 11.69
C GLU A 634 -24.08 7.66 12.26
N ASN A 635 -24.05 8.87 12.84
CA ASN A 635 -22.86 9.46 13.46
C ASN A 635 -21.63 9.62 12.53
N VAL A 636 -21.78 9.49 11.21
CA VAL A 636 -20.72 9.81 10.24
C VAL A 636 -21.12 11.07 9.48
N ALA A 637 -20.24 12.05 9.51
CA ALA A 637 -20.44 13.31 8.79
C ALA A 637 -20.05 13.13 7.32
N VAL A 638 -20.87 13.61 6.40
CA VAL A 638 -20.59 13.58 4.96
C VAL A 638 -20.51 15.00 4.40
N PHE A 639 -19.71 15.16 3.35
CA PHE A 639 -19.57 16.44 2.65
C PHE A 639 -20.93 16.92 2.16
N THR A 640 -21.27 18.17 2.47
CA THR A 640 -22.57 18.81 2.17
C THR A 640 -23.81 18.10 2.76
N GLY A 641 -23.62 17.17 3.72
CA GLY A 641 -24.70 16.45 4.39
C GLY A 641 -25.71 17.36 5.11
N ASP A 642 -26.82 16.80 5.59
CA ASP A 642 -27.88 17.55 6.26
C ASP A 642 -27.46 18.13 7.62
N ASP A 643 -28.26 19.03 8.19
CA ASP A 643 -27.99 19.55 9.53
C ASP A 643 -28.02 18.43 10.60
N ILE A 644 -27.02 18.40 11.49
CA ILE A 644 -26.96 17.45 12.61
C ILE A 644 -27.74 18.03 13.79
N TYR A 645 -28.70 17.26 14.34
CA TYR A 645 -29.59 17.72 15.41
C TYR A 645 -29.10 17.31 16.80
N ILE A 646 -29.18 18.24 17.75
CA ILE A 646 -28.92 17.95 19.16
C ILE A 646 -30.12 17.20 19.79
N PRO A 647 -29.89 16.20 20.65
CA PRO A 647 -30.98 15.44 21.27
C PRO A 647 -31.88 16.28 22.19
N SER A 648 -31.29 17.19 22.97
CA SER A 648 -32.01 18.06 23.91
C SER A 648 -31.23 19.35 24.18
N ALA A 649 -31.95 20.42 24.54
CA ALA A 649 -31.32 21.69 24.94
C ALA A 649 -30.28 21.48 26.06
N GLY A 650 -29.13 22.14 25.96
CA GLY A 650 -28.03 21.98 26.91
C GLY A 650 -26.68 22.35 26.32
N THR A 651 -25.65 22.26 27.16
CA THR A 651 -24.25 22.37 26.73
C THR A 651 -23.75 20.99 26.34
N TRP A 652 -23.21 20.89 25.14
CA TRP A 652 -22.71 19.64 24.56
C TRP A 652 -21.26 19.82 24.13
N THR A 653 -20.44 18.82 24.38
CA THR A 653 -19.15 18.60 23.74
C THR A 653 -19.44 17.88 22.43
N VAL A 654 -19.12 18.54 21.32
CA VAL A 654 -19.25 18.00 19.97
C VAL A 654 -17.84 17.67 19.47
N SER A 655 -17.65 16.46 18.99
CA SER A 655 -16.38 16.00 18.45
C SER A 655 -16.53 15.43 17.04
N LEU A 656 -15.47 15.50 16.24
CA LEU A 656 -15.36 14.90 14.91
C LEU A 656 -13.95 14.31 14.73
N ASN A 657 -13.85 13.05 14.32
CA ASN A 657 -12.61 12.45 13.88
C ASN A 657 -12.39 12.79 12.38
N GLU A 658 -11.31 13.48 12.02
CA GLU A 658 -11.08 13.89 10.63
C GLU A 658 -10.74 12.73 9.68
N SER A 659 -10.22 11.63 10.22
CA SER A 659 -9.82 10.44 9.46
C SER A 659 -11.01 9.53 9.15
N THR A 660 -11.97 9.42 10.07
CA THR A 660 -13.18 8.58 9.91
C THR A 660 -14.45 9.36 9.59
N LEU A 661 -14.42 10.68 9.78
CA LEU A 661 -15.58 11.58 9.78
C LEU A 661 -16.67 11.23 10.80
N GLU A 662 -16.37 10.33 11.75
CA GLU A 662 -17.29 10.02 12.85
C GLU A 662 -17.39 11.20 13.80
N TYR A 663 -18.61 11.60 14.13
CA TYR A 663 -18.89 12.63 15.12
C TYR A 663 -19.59 12.07 16.35
N SER A 664 -19.39 12.72 17.48
CA SER A 664 -20.07 12.38 18.73
C SER A 664 -20.53 13.62 19.46
N MET A 665 -21.53 13.44 20.32
CA MET A 665 -22.09 14.48 21.17
C MET A 665 -22.19 13.94 22.60
N SER A 666 -21.56 14.60 23.57
CA SER A 666 -21.62 14.24 24.99
C SER A 666 -21.89 15.46 25.87
N THR A 667 -22.37 15.25 27.10
CA THR A 667 -22.53 16.32 28.10
C THR A 667 -21.31 16.48 29.00
N GLU A 668 -20.28 15.66 28.81
CA GLU A 668 -19.06 15.68 29.63
C GLU A 668 -18.17 16.87 29.25
N PRO A 669 -17.57 17.58 30.23
CA PRO A 669 -16.68 18.69 29.96
C PRO A 669 -15.34 18.24 29.34
N ILE A 670 -14.75 19.09 28.49
CA ILE A 670 -13.38 18.89 28.03
C ILE A 670 -12.45 19.26 29.20
N GLU A 671 -11.78 18.29 29.80
CA GLU A 671 -10.74 18.54 30.80
C GLU A 671 -9.53 19.19 30.13
N THR A 672 -8.95 20.21 30.79
CA THR A 672 -7.79 20.92 30.26
C THR A 672 -6.78 21.25 31.35
N TYR A 673 -5.52 21.27 30.96
CA TYR A 673 -4.34 21.35 31.82
C TYR A 673 -3.37 22.44 31.33
N SER A 674 -2.32 22.69 32.11
CA SER A 674 -1.23 23.61 31.75
C SER A 674 0.05 22.86 31.43
N VAL A 675 0.77 23.31 30.40
CA VAL A 675 2.10 22.82 30.02
C VAL A 675 3.08 23.98 30.12
N SER A 676 4.22 23.79 30.78
CA SER A 676 5.23 24.84 30.90
C SER A 676 6.64 24.28 30.79
N GLY A 677 7.62 25.14 30.52
CA GLY A 677 9.02 24.73 30.43
C GLY A 677 9.95 25.93 30.28
N GLN A 678 11.22 25.66 30.02
CA GLN A 678 12.25 26.69 29.87
C GLN A 678 13.18 26.38 28.70
N ILE A 679 13.59 27.41 27.96
CA ILE A 679 14.60 27.31 26.91
C ILE A 679 15.84 28.07 27.35
N LEU A 680 17.00 27.44 27.19
CA LEU A 680 18.29 27.93 27.68
C LEU A 680 19.30 28.12 26.54
N GLU A 681 20.20 29.09 26.71
CA GLU A 681 21.44 29.29 25.96
C GLU A 681 22.56 29.42 27.01
N ASP A 682 23.56 28.54 26.99
CA ASP A 682 24.66 28.52 27.97
C ASP A 682 24.18 28.66 29.44
N ASP A 683 23.21 27.82 29.83
CA ASP A 683 22.56 27.80 31.15
C ASP A 683 21.82 29.08 31.56
N LYS A 684 21.59 30.01 30.63
CA LYS A 684 20.78 31.23 30.82
C LYS A 684 19.50 31.17 30.02
N GLY A 685 18.44 31.77 30.55
CA GLY A 685 17.16 31.85 29.87
C GLY A 685 17.24 32.51 28.49
N LEU A 686 16.85 31.79 27.44
CA LEU A 686 16.82 32.30 26.08
C LEU A 686 15.45 32.93 25.80
N SER A 687 15.40 34.27 25.83
CA SER A 687 14.17 35.04 25.63
C SER A 687 13.75 35.16 24.16
N GLY A 688 12.45 35.32 23.89
CA GLY A 688 11.92 35.57 22.56
C GLY A 688 11.99 34.39 21.61
N VAL A 689 12.07 33.17 22.13
CA VAL A 689 11.90 31.94 21.35
C VAL A 689 10.41 31.71 21.17
N THR A 690 9.97 31.48 19.94
CA THR A 690 8.59 31.03 19.68
C THR A 690 8.52 29.55 19.99
N VAL A 691 7.66 29.18 20.95
CA VAL A 691 7.41 27.78 21.32
C VAL A 691 6.02 27.43 20.86
N SER A 692 5.92 26.36 20.05
CA SER A 692 4.64 25.82 19.58
C SER A 692 4.34 24.50 20.29
N LEU A 693 3.06 24.26 20.60
CA LEU A 693 2.55 23.00 21.16
C LEU A 693 1.24 22.69 20.43
N GLY A 694 1.29 21.79 19.43
CA GLY A 694 0.19 21.62 18.48
C GLY A 694 -0.10 22.93 17.73
N SER A 695 -1.37 23.36 17.71
CA SER A 695 -1.81 24.61 17.04
C SER A 695 -1.62 25.89 17.86
N LYS A 696 -1.15 25.80 19.12
CA LYS A 696 -0.91 26.96 19.99
C LYS A 696 0.56 27.37 19.96
N SER A 697 0.81 28.67 20.09
CA SER A 697 2.16 29.21 20.24
C SER A 697 2.25 30.27 21.34
N THR A 698 3.43 30.40 21.94
CA THR A 698 3.77 31.45 22.92
C THR A 698 5.24 31.83 22.77
N LEU A 699 5.64 32.97 23.34
CA LEU A 699 7.04 33.38 23.44
C LEU A 699 7.62 33.03 24.81
N THR A 700 8.92 32.74 24.84
CA THR A 700 9.67 32.68 26.10
C THR A 700 9.86 34.07 26.71
N ASP A 701 9.72 34.17 28.03
CA ASP A 701 9.96 35.41 28.80
C ASP A 701 11.46 35.77 28.89
N SER A 702 11.81 36.81 29.66
CA SER A 702 13.21 37.23 29.83
C SER A 702 14.11 36.19 30.49
N ASN A 703 13.52 35.20 31.17
CA ASN A 703 14.22 34.10 31.83
C ASN A 703 14.08 32.79 31.05
N GLY A 704 13.56 32.82 29.82
CA GLY A 704 13.42 31.64 28.96
C GLY A 704 12.18 30.79 29.25
N TYR A 705 11.30 31.17 30.18
CA TYR A 705 10.12 30.39 30.53
C TYR A 705 8.98 30.56 29.52
N TYR A 706 8.26 29.48 29.24
CA TYR A 706 7.02 29.49 28.47
C TYR A 706 5.92 28.71 29.21
N SER A 707 4.66 29.06 28.95
CA SER A 707 3.50 28.35 29.49
C SER A 707 2.32 28.36 28.53
N PHE A 708 1.68 27.21 28.37
CA PHE A 708 0.41 27.01 27.70
C PHE A 708 -0.68 26.71 28.74
N SER A 709 -1.88 27.25 28.50
CA SER A 709 -3.07 26.97 29.31
C SER A 709 -4.18 26.38 28.45
N ASN A 710 -5.15 25.74 29.10
CA ASN A 710 -6.31 25.10 28.48
C ASN A 710 -5.91 24.03 27.45
N ILE A 711 -4.99 23.13 27.80
CA ILE A 711 -4.52 22.02 26.95
C ILE A 711 -5.23 20.74 27.35
N SER A 712 -6.03 20.18 26.46
CA SER A 712 -6.73 18.91 26.71
C SER A 712 -5.75 17.75 26.94
N THR A 713 -6.24 16.64 27.51
CA THR A 713 -5.44 15.41 27.57
C THR A 713 -5.04 14.96 26.16
N GLY A 714 -3.78 14.56 25.96
CA GLY A 714 -3.30 14.09 24.66
C GLY A 714 -1.78 14.12 24.53
N SER A 715 -1.28 13.58 23.43
CA SER A 715 0.14 13.67 23.04
C SER A 715 0.32 14.83 22.07
N TYR A 716 1.31 15.68 22.34
CA TYR A 716 1.60 16.90 21.58
C TYR A 716 3.08 16.95 21.20
N VAL A 717 3.39 17.56 20.06
CA VAL A 717 4.78 17.90 19.69
C VAL A 717 5.05 19.36 20.08
N LEU A 718 6.08 19.57 20.88
CA LEU A 718 6.59 20.87 21.28
C LEU A 718 7.79 21.26 20.43
N SER A 719 7.73 22.43 19.77
CA SER A 719 8.75 22.87 18.81
C SER A 719 9.19 24.31 19.06
N PRO A 720 10.48 24.57 19.34
CA PRO A 720 11.06 25.90 19.49
C PRO A 720 11.57 26.47 18.15
N VAL A 721 11.36 27.76 17.91
CA VAL A 721 11.88 28.48 16.74
C VAL A 721 12.37 29.88 17.13
N LYS A 722 13.59 30.20 16.73
CA LYS A 722 14.18 31.54 16.81
C LYS A 722 15.23 31.69 15.72
N SER A 723 15.17 32.77 14.96
CA SER A 723 16.14 33.03 13.90
C SER A 723 17.57 33.11 14.45
N GLY A 724 18.52 32.47 13.76
CA GLY A 724 19.93 32.37 14.16
C GLY A 724 20.24 31.30 15.23
N TYR A 725 19.25 30.50 15.63
CA TYR A 725 19.42 29.45 16.65
C TYR A 725 19.05 28.07 16.12
N ILE A 726 19.84 27.07 16.52
CA ILE A 726 19.48 25.66 16.44
C ILE A 726 19.11 25.14 17.83
N PHE A 727 18.15 24.22 17.92
CA PHE A 727 17.65 23.72 19.21
C PHE A 727 17.97 22.24 19.40
N SER A 728 18.33 21.87 20.62
CA SER A 728 18.56 20.49 21.03
C SER A 728 17.74 20.18 22.30
N PRO A 729 16.80 19.22 22.22
CA PRO A 729 16.31 18.59 20.99
C PRO A 729 15.55 19.58 20.09
N VAL A 730 15.42 19.25 18.79
CA VAL A 730 14.71 20.09 17.79
C VAL A 730 13.19 20.15 18.02
N SER A 731 12.65 19.14 18.70
CA SER A 731 11.27 19.07 19.19
C SER A 731 11.18 18.05 20.34
N GLN A 732 10.09 18.06 21.09
CA GLN A 732 9.82 17.09 22.17
C GLN A 732 8.36 16.64 22.17
N ASN A 733 8.12 15.35 22.44
CA ASN A 733 6.78 14.85 22.68
C ASN A 733 6.36 15.15 24.13
N VAL A 734 5.17 15.70 24.31
CA VAL A 734 4.58 16.08 25.59
C VAL A 734 3.25 15.36 25.74
N ASN A 735 3.18 14.43 26.70
CA ASN A 735 1.93 13.77 27.07
C ASN A 735 1.25 14.55 28.19
N VAL A 736 0.09 15.12 27.89
CA VAL A 736 -0.76 15.83 28.85
C VAL A 736 -1.80 14.85 29.35
N VAL A 737 -1.70 14.48 30.62
CA VAL A 737 -2.60 13.52 31.26
C VAL A 737 -3.10 13.98 32.63
N ASP A 738 -2.52 15.05 33.18
CA ASP A 738 -2.88 15.63 34.49
C ASP A 738 -2.36 17.10 34.61
N GLU A 739 -2.65 17.78 35.73
CA GLU A 739 -2.25 19.17 35.99
C GLU A 739 -0.73 19.36 36.16
N GLY A 740 -0.24 20.52 35.71
CA GLY A 740 1.10 21.01 36.05
C GLY A 740 2.26 20.35 35.30
N ILE A 741 2.08 19.97 34.03
CA ILE A 741 3.14 19.38 33.21
C ILE A 741 4.31 20.38 33.03
N ILE A 742 5.50 19.97 33.48
CA ILE A 742 6.76 20.71 33.27
C ILE A 742 7.63 19.92 32.31
N VAL A 743 7.89 20.51 31.14
CA VAL A 743 8.69 19.96 30.06
C VAL A 743 10.18 20.19 30.35
N SER A 744 11.02 19.23 29.96
CA SER A 744 12.47 19.33 30.15
C SER A 744 13.06 20.49 29.34
N ASN A 745 14.17 21.05 29.82
CA ASN A 745 14.77 22.22 29.18
C ASN A 745 15.25 21.89 27.76
N ILE A 746 15.04 22.85 26.85
CA ILE A 746 15.59 22.82 25.49
C ILE A 746 16.78 23.77 25.44
N ILE A 747 17.86 23.35 24.78
CA ILE A 747 19.06 24.18 24.59
C ILE A 747 19.05 24.80 23.20
N GLY A 748 19.08 26.13 23.12
CA GLY A 748 19.31 26.89 21.89
C GLY A 748 20.77 27.29 21.76
N THR A 749 21.38 26.97 20.63
CA THR A 749 22.76 27.35 20.28
C THR A 749 22.74 28.34 19.12
N PHE A 750 23.40 29.49 19.29
CA PHE A 750 23.55 30.48 18.24
C PHE A 750 24.44 29.94 17.10
N SER A 751 23.95 29.96 15.86
CA SER A 751 24.70 29.53 14.66
C SER A 751 25.31 30.73 13.94
N THR A 752 26.59 30.63 13.56
CA THR A 752 27.31 31.66 12.78
C THR A 752 27.33 31.40 11.27
N THR A 753 26.70 30.32 10.81
CA THR A 753 26.59 29.97 9.38
C THR A 753 25.12 29.83 9.01
N THR A 754 24.76 30.33 7.83
CA THR A 754 23.42 30.23 7.26
C THR A 754 23.53 29.81 5.80
N ASP A 755 22.56 29.07 5.29
CA ASP A 755 22.48 28.85 3.84
C ASP A 755 22.13 30.17 3.15
N LEU A 756 22.75 30.43 1.99
CA LEU A 756 22.51 31.62 1.20
C LEU A 756 21.98 31.26 -0.18
N THR A 757 20.76 31.67 -0.50
CA THR A 757 20.21 31.57 -1.86
C THR A 757 20.59 32.81 -2.68
N VAL A 758 21.18 32.62 -3.86
CA VAL A 758 21.60 33.69 -4.76
C VAL A 758 20.78 33.61 -6.05
N HIS A 759 20.04 34.66 -6.35
CA HIS A 759 19.37 34.89 -7.63
C HIS A 759 20.20 35.86 -8.48
N PHE A 760 20.56 35.44 -9.70
CA PHE A 760 21.34 36.23 -10.65
C PHE A 760 20.60 36.41 -11.97
N GLY A 761 20.40 37.66 -12.39
CA GLY A 761 19.78 38.00 -13.68
C GLY A 761 20.79 38.50 -14.72
N GLU A 762 20.76 38.00 -15.96
CA GLU A 762 21.57 38.54 -17.07
C GLU A 762 20.79 38.60 -18.40
N TRP A 763 21.11 39.58 -19.24
CA TRP A 763 20.48 39.77 -20.57
C TRP A 763 20.98 38.78 -21.63
N GLU A 764 22.15 38.18 -21.44
CA GLU A 764 22.71 37.20 -22.35
C GLU A 764 22.17 35.79 -22.05
N SER A 765 21.84 35.04 -23.10
CA SER A 765 21.47 33.63 -22.97
C SER A 765 22.72 32.76 -22.86
N ALA A 766 22.79 31.92 -21.82
CA ALA A 766 23.79 30.85 -21.68
C ALA A 766 23.10 29.52 -21.34
N THR A 767 23.77 28.39 -21.57
CA THR A 767 23.24 27.05 -21.26
C THR A 767 23.58 26.58 -19.85
N THR A 768 24.59 27.17 -19.22
CA THR A 768 24.91 26.94 -17.79
C THR A 768 25.43 28.22 -17.16
N TYR A 769 25.10 28.43 -15.89
CA TYR A 769 25.75 29.40 -15.01
C TYR A 769 26.28 28.68 -13.77
N SER A 770 27.37 29.17 -13.21
CA SER A 770 27.90 28.72 -11.92
C SER A 770 28.43 29.88 -11.10
N ILE A 771 28.36 29.72 -9.77
CA ILE A 771 29.02 30.57 -8.79
C ILE A 771 30.37 29.92 -8.48
N HIS A 772 31.45 30.68 -8.59
CA HIS A 772 32.77 30.28 -8.16
C HIS A 772 33.15 31.05 -6.88
N PRO A 773 33.03 30.44 -5.69
CA PRO A 773 33.36 31.09 -4.43
C PRO A 773 34.88 31.08 -4.15
N TRP A 774 35.33 32.07 -3.38
CA TRP A 774 36.66 32.21 -2.80
C TRP A 774 36.57 32.16 -1.27
N ASP A 775 37.70 31.89 -0.61
CA ASP A 775 37.86 31.86 0.84
C ASP A 775 36.97 30.84 1.59
N GLY A 776 37.40 29.57 1.60
CA GLY A 776 36.88 28.54 2.52
C GLY A 776 35.75 27.65 1.98
N LEU A 777 35.18 27.98 0.82
CA LEU A 777 34.27 27.12 0.05
C LEU A 777 35.00 26.61 -1.20
N SER A 778 34.97 25.30 -1.45
CA SER A 778 35.68 24.69 -2.60
C SER A 778 34.70 24.11 -3.62
N GLY A 779 34.85 24.50 -4.89
CA GLY A 779 34.10 23.96 -6.03
C GLY A 779 33.12 24.95 -6.65
N ASP A 780 32.87 24.80 -7.95
CA ASP A 780 31.87 25.58 -8.68
C ASP A 780 30.48 25.11 -8.28
N ILE A 781 29.60 26.05 -7.91
CA ILE A 781 28.20 25.78 -7.57
C ILE A 781 27.36 26.08 -8.80
N VAL A 782 26.84 25.03 -9.43
CA VAL A 782 26.00 25.17 -10.63
C VAL A 782 24.69 25.86 -10.27
N MET A 783 24.29 26.85 -11.06
CA MET A 783 23.02 27.55 -10.93
C MET A 783 21.96 26.91 -11.82
N GLU A 784 20.74 26.81 -11.30
CA GLU A 784 19.57 26.37 -12.04
C GLU A 784 18.90 27.55 -12.73
N TYR A 785 18.37 27.32 -13.92
CA TYR A 785 17.59 28.34 -14.62
C TYR A 785 16.24 28.53 -13.94
N GLU A 786 15.95 29.76 -13.49
CA GLU A 786 14.73 30.07 -12.76
C GLU A 786 13.60 30.50 -13.71
N LYS A 787 13.82 31.55 -14.51
CA LYS A 787 12.79 32.13 -15.41
C LYS A 787 13.37 33.17 -16.38
N LEU A 788 12.62 33.45 -17.45
CA LEU A 788 12.80 34.66 -18.27
C LEU A 788 11.75 35.69 -17.85
N GLU A 789 12.19 36.85 -17.35
CA GLU A 789 11.29 37.92 -16.94
C GLU A 789 11.82 39.27 -17.43
N ASN A 790 10.99 40.03 -18.17
CA ASN A 790 11.34 41.33 -18.75
C ASN A 790 12.60 41.34 -19.64
N GLY A 791 12.91 40.20 -20.27
CA GLY A 791 14.09 40.04 -21.14
C GLY A 791 15.38 39.68 -20.38
N ILE A 792 15.31 39.46 -19.07
CA ILE A 792 16.41 39.03 -18.21
C ILE A 792 16.24 37.54 -17.88
N HIS A 793 17.29 36.76 -18.13
CA HIS A 793 17.38 35.36 -17.73
C HIS A 793 17.83 35.27 -16.27
N TRP A 794 16.97 34.75 -15.41
CA TRP A 794 17.24 34.56 -13.98
C TRP A 794 17.73 33.15 -13.69
N TRP A 795 18.71 33.05 -12.81
CA TRP A 795 19.36 31.83 -12.36
C TRP A 795 19.43 31.79 -10.84
N VAL A 796 19.33 30.61 -10.23
CA VAL A 796 19.32 30.45 -8.76
C VAL A 796 20.29 29.36 -8.31
N ALA A 797 20.97 29.57 -7.18
CA ALA A 797 21.73 28.55 -6.47
C ALA A 797 21.73 28.79 -4.97
N THR A 798 21.87 27.72 -4.18
CA THR A 798 22.04 27.80 -2.72
C THR A 798 23.46 27.44 -2.33
N ILE A 799 24.09 28.31 -1.53
CA ILE A 799 25.42 28.12 -0.97
C ILE A 799 25.25 27.61 0.47
N PRO A 800 25.52 26.33 0.75
CA PRO A 800 25.31 25.76 2.08
C PRO A 800 26.37 26.26 3.06
N ASN A 801 25.96 26.57 4.30
CA ASN A 801 26.85 27.07 5.36
C ASN A 801 27.69 28.29 4.93
N ALA A 802 27.08 29.20 4.17
CA ALA A 802 27.76 30.38 3.67
C ALA A 802 28.38 31.18 4.84
N PRO A 803 29.69 31.49 4.79
CA PRO A 803 30.31 32.33 5.80
C PRO A 803 29.66 33.71 5.82
N THR A 804 29.69 34.41 6.96
CA THR A 804 29.20 35.79 7.06
C THR A 804 29.94 36.77 6.14
N HIS A 805 31.09 36.35 5.62
CA HIS A 805 31.92 37.11 4.70
C HIS A 805 32.70 36.17 3.77
N PHE A 806 32.44 36.25 2.46
CA PHE A 806 33.20 35.57 1.41
C PHE A 806 33.02 36.30 0.08
N MET A 807 33.86 35.95 -0.89
CA MET A 807 33.85 36.53 -2.24
C MET A 807 33.45 35.45 -3.25
N PHE A 808 32.80 35.83 -4.35
CA PHE A 808 32.56 34.90 -5.46
C PHE A 808 32.47 35.64 -6.80
N CYS A 809 32.56 34.91 -7.91
CA CYS A 809 32.21 35.39 -9.24
C CYS A 809 31.24 34.45 -9.96
N PHE A 810 30.65 34.94 -11.05
CA PHE A 810 29.80 34.15 -11.94
C PHE A 810 30.56 33.71 -13.19
N ASN A 811 30.32 32.48 -13.61
CA ASN A 811 30.86 31.90 -14.84
C ASN A 811 29.72 31.29 -15.66
N ASN A 812 29.80 31.36 -16.98
CA ASN A 812 28.78 30.79 -17.87
C ASN A 812 29.36 29.92 -18.99
N SER A 813 28.49 29.14 -19.64
CA SER A 813 28.85 28.21 -20.72
C SER A 813 29.47 28.87 -21.96
N ASN A 814 29.34 30.19 -22.11
CA ASN A 814 29.90 30.94 -23.23
C ASN A 814 31.38 31.32 -22.98
N ASN A 815 31.98 30.86 -21.87
CA ASN A 815 33.27 31.34 -21.35
C ASN A 815 33.29 32.86 -21.10
N ASN A 816 32.11 33.47 -20.96
CA ASN A 816 32.01 34.84 -20.48
C ASN A 816 32.14 34.76 -18.96
N TRP A 817 33.34 35.09 -18.49
CA TRP A 817 33.56 35.41 -17.10
C TRP A 817 32.99 36.80 -16.86
N ASP A 818 32.21 36.95 -15.79
CA ASP A 818 32.11 38.26 -15.15
C ASP A 818 33.47 38.58 -14.49
N GLY A 819 34.42 38.95 -15.35
CA GLY A 819 35.84 39.11 -15.02
C GLY A 819 36.76 38.83 -16.22
N GLY A 820 36.81 39.73 -17.20
CA GLY A 820 37.80 39.65 -18.28
C GLY A 820 39.22 39.77 -17.72
N ASN A 821 39.99 38.67 -17.78
CA ASN A 821 41.42 38.50 -17.49
C ASN A 821 42.30 39.78 -17.30
N ARG A 822 42.07 40.55 -16.23
CA ARG A 822 42.84 41.74 -15.82
C ARG A 822 42.80 41.90 -14.30
N SER A 823 43.93 41.60 -13.66
CA SER A 823 44.33 42.04 -12.30
C SER A 823 43.32 41.90 -11.15
N TYR A 824 43.65 40.96 -10.26
CA TYR A 824 43.18 40.59 -8.91
C TYR A 824 42.52 41.63 -7.96
N ASP A 825 42.25 42.88 -8.31
CA ASP A 825 42.02 43.94 -7.31
C ASP A 825 40.86 44.93 -7.60
N SER A 826 39.95 44.68 -8.55
CA SER A 826 38.93 45.71 -8.88
C SER A 826 37.51 45.29 -9.22
N GLN A 827 37.12 44.00 -9.22
CA GLN A 827 35.77 43.60 -9.67
C GLN A 827 35.10 42.42 -8.95
N ALA A 828 35.70 41.86 -7.89
CA ALA A 828 34.96 40.96 -7.01
C ALA A 828 34.13 41.78 -6.02
N SER A 829 32.84 41.48 -5.90
CA SER A 829 31.99 42.12 -4.88
C SER A 829 32.17 41.38 -3.57
N GLU A 830 32.71 42.06 -2.56
CA GLU A 830 32.74 41.57 -1.18
C GLU A 830 31.28 41.56 -0.67
N ILE A 831 30.70 40.37 -0.50
CA ILE A 831 29.30 40.24 -0.06
C ILE A 831 29.28 40.05 1.45
N PHE A 832 28.71 41.05 2.12
CA PHE A 832 28.45 41.02 3.56
C PHE A 832 27.07 40.45 3.81
N ILE A 833 27.01 39.23 4.32
CA ILE A 833 25.76 38.59 4.71
C ILE A 833 25.47 39.03 6.14
N LYS A 834 24.43 39.85 6.30
CA LYS A 834 23.89 40.13 7.64
C LYS A 834 23.19 38.85 8.12
N ALA A 835 23.21 38.60 9.42
CA ALA A 835 22.67 37.38 10.06
C ALA A 835 21.16 37.10 9.82
N TRP A 836 20.48 37.90 8.99
CA TRP A 836 19.05 37.80 8.67
C TRP A 836 18.77 37.74 7.15
N ASP A 837 19.79 37.90 6.30
CA ASP A 837 19.66 37.88 4.85
C ASP A 837 20.04 36.47 4.35
N ASN A 838 19.05 35.62 4.08
CA ASN A 838 19.26 34.27 3.51
C ASN A 838 19.06 34.24 1.98
N THR A 839 18.78 35.38 1.37
CA THR A 839 18.55 35.50 -0.08
C THR A 839 19.16 36.78 -0.62
N VAL A 840 19.91 36.68 -1.72
CA VAL A 840 20.52 37.80 -2.44
C VAL A 840 20.00 37.84 -3.87
N TYR A 841 19.56 39.01 -4.32
CA TYR A 841 19.26 39.28 -5.72
C TYR A 841 20.33 40.19 -6.31
N THR A 842 20.90 39.78 -7.44
CA THR A 842 21.84 40.59 -8.21
C THR A 842 21.57 40.41 -9.71
N SER A 843 21.94 41.39 -10.51
CA SER A 843 21.72 41.33 -11.96
C SER A 843 22.74 42.17 -12.71
N ARG A 844 23.04 41.78 -13.94
CA ARG A 844 23.95 42.47 -14.87
C ARG A 844 23.23 43.00 -16.10
#